data_AF-A0A7L0GKD3-F1
#
_entry.id   AF-A0A7L0GKD3-F1
#
_cell.length_a   1.000
_cell.length_b   1.000
_cell.length_c   1.000
_cell.angle_alpha   90.00
_cell.angle_beta   90.00
_cell.angle_gamma   90.00
#
_symmetry.space_group_name_H-M   'P 1'
#
loop_
_entity.id
_entity.type
_entity.pdbx_description
1 polymer ?
#
loop_
_entity_poly.entity_id
_entity_poly.type
_entity_poly.pdbx_seq_one_letter_code
_entity_poly.pdbx_strand_id
1 'polypeptide(L)'
;SGAASSFLGNQNVLASCILSTAMENSASSSIGSSSPSSVFCSKYEMHTDSEKKNKNGAGKEHMENVLEEYSQKGRDVQKRLNEATELHEQQKISLRLIIADLQTKLMEVQLERDALQDARQKESQSLENAKIQLKNTIQELEAANQLQEEMLREADSQTEHLKKMVHSHEEVLLELRGILIDYEDSTGKKLCEHENITSLHIHNLSTAFADILQDLDSEVSHLKEKVVLVEEELESLKKDSQTQTQLLLQQHQNRYLEHEQEVAALTDKANSACSYANSIQTQMEIKQTRNQYSVHAHQVSHLESTVSQLRSELQEAKRIYEDKVEDLEKQLHLARSEIAEAQTEQDQCSQESGNLNDWIHQLLTELHKKEIELSLEKEQNKRFWDRNTDNSIAIDHLRTQLDNKTMQLQRMENTVKEVRTECHRQMERQMAAIKEKNESIGRISSLTVQLESTKETLCKLQDDLTAKQVDLETAEKTVSNLTASLQEKESALEVTRKEIKKLHSQLGSRMQELQHLKNEEDRLHNMQLECETLKLQVLEKERIIEAFQKQIDNMTQIVGQHSRTAGAMEVEKSQLIKEINDWKLKVEELKIAKDEKEARIHEMETRLSELELEKVKLVNTCTERLHALNDMKLEKDQLMNELQASQSELAGLAEGFEDLKRYYQDKMEEMENTANRMKMQLKSAQAELEQTRTALRTMEGSDGNAVKVAVGMQKQITAKRGQIDALRSKIKFLEEAMTNAAKEKHYLREENSKLSQELSYIAAENIKIAGELEILRSQDKCLKEKISKMETALDKVSMQFAECQCIIQCQEQEAMRFRLQHTLDVK
;
A
#
# COMPACT_ATOMS: atom_id res chain seq x y z
N SER A 1 24.51 5.13 -47.82
CA SER A 1 23.49 4.36 -48.57
C SER A 1 22.31 4.05 -47.66
N GLY A 2 21.06 4.05 -48.12
CA GLY A 2 20.64 4.35 -49.49
C GLY A 2 19.23 3.87 -49.87
N ALA A 3 18.24 4.04 -49.00
CA ALA A 3 16.82 3.85 -49.33
C ALA A 3 15.98 4.78 -48.45
N ALA A 4 15.04 5.51 -49.04
CA ALA A 4 14.17 6.45 -48.32
C ALA A 4 12.70 6.11 -48.59
N SER A 5 11.88 6.14 -47.54
CA SER A 5 10.42 6.01 -47.63
C SER A 5 9.76 7.06 -46.74
N SER A 6 10.02 8.34 -47.05
CA SER A 6 9.30 9.46 -46.47
C SER A 6 7.87 9.49 -47.03
N PHE A 7 6.87 9.33 -46.18
CA PHE A 7 5.54 9.87 -46.44
C PHE A 7 5.29 11.04 -45.50
N LEU A 8 5.17 12.24 -46.09
CA LEU A 8 5.01 13.49 -45.37
C LEU A 8 3.58 13.65 -44.85
N GLY A 9 3.43 14.45 -43.80
CA GLY A 9 2.13 14.70 -43.16
C GLY A 9 1.16 15.45 -44.06
N ASN A 10 -0.13 15.26 -43.79
CA ASN A 10 -1.21 15.93 -44.50
C ASN A 10 -1.87 16.99 -43.58
N GLN A 11 -1.18 18.10 -43.36
CA GLN A 11 -1.81 19.31 -42.81
C GLN A 11 -2.62 20.00 -43.91
N ASN A 12 -3.94 19.79 -43.90
CA ASN A 12 -4.90 20.75 -44.45
C ASN A 12 -5.75 21.21 -43.24
N VAL A 13 -5.83 22.50 -42.87
CA VAL A 13 -5.54 23.73 -43.62
C VAL A 13 -6.39 23.87 -44.88
N LEU A 14 -7.71 23.83 -44.70
CA LEU A 14 -8.66 24.53 -45.56
C LEU A 14 -9.33 25.66 -44.77
N ALA A 15 -8.62 26.79 -44.68
CA ALA A 15 -9.14 28.03 -44.13
C ALA A 15 -9.18 29.11 -45.21
N SER A 16 -10.27 29.19 -45.98
CA SER A 16 -10.70 30.41 -46.65
C SER A 16 -12.13 30.33 -47.21
N CYS A 17 -12.89 31.39 -46.93
CA CYS A 17 -13.92 31.99 -47.77
C CYS A 17 -14.87 31.05 -48.55
N ILE A 18 -16.07 30.84 -47.99
CA ILE A 18 -17.25 31.36 -48.68
C ILE A 18 -17.65 32.65 -47.95
N LEU A 19 -17.72 33.75 -48.70
CA LEU A 19 -18.00 35.07 -48.14
C LEU A 19 -19.48 35.20 -47.77
N SER A 20 -19.78 36.09 -46.81
CA SER A 20 -21.12 36.64 -46.63
C SER A 20 -21.66 37.19 -47.95
N THR A 21 -22.88 36.79 -48.34
CA THR A 21 -23.71 37.60 -49.24
C THR A 21 -24.97 38.00 -48.49
N ALA A 22 -24.85 39.04 -47.67
CA ALA A 22 -26.02 39.76 -47.20
C ALA A 22 -26.67 40.45 -48.40
N MET A 23 -27.93 40.15 -48.69
CA MET A 23 -28.74 41.02 -49.54
C MET A 23 -29.33 42.16 -48.68
N GLU A 24 -28.47 43.12 -48.38
CA GLU A 24 -28.88 44.43 -47.91
C GLU A 24 -29.55 45.22 -49.03
N ASN A 25 -30.78 45.69 -48.77
CA ASN A 25 -31.42 46.85 -49.42
C ASN A 25 -31.72 46.66 -50.95
N SER A 26 -32.57 47.46 -51.61
CA SER A 26 -33.30 48.67 -51.24
C SER A 26 -34.75 48.64 -51.77
N ALA A 27 -35.61 49.56 -51.31
CA ALA A 27 -36.94 49.77 -51.89
C ALA A 27 -36.94 50.63 -53.17
N SER A 28 -37.80 50.32 -54.14
CA SER A 28 -38.33 51.24 -55.18
C SER A 28 -39.48 50.51 -55.91
N SER A 29 -40.74 50.94 -55.76
CA SER A 29 -41.46 51.99 -56.51
C SER A 29 -42.07 51.54 -57.84
N SER A 30 -43.23 52.09 -58.17
CA SER A 30 -43.97 51.84 -59.41
C SER A 30 -43.24 52.37 -60.66
N ILE A 31 -43.47 51.72 -61.83
CA ILE A 31 -44.12 52.30 -63.03
C ILE A 31 -44.02 51.34 -64.25
N GLY A 32 -45.19 51.06 -64.86
CA GLY A 32 -45.41 51.20 -66.32
C GLY A 32 -44.93 50.13 -67.33
N SER A 33 -45.72 50.00 -68.41
CA SER A 33 -45.40 49.39 -69.72
C SER A 33 -45.18 47.86 -69.76
N SER A 34 -45.52 47.12 -70.83
CA SER A 34 -46.41 47.40 -71.98
C SER A 34 -46.73 46.09 -72.74
N SER A 35 -47.84 46.04 -73.50
CA SER A 35 -48.18 44.92 -74.39
C SER A 35 -47.23 44.79 -75.59
N PRO A 36 -47.01 43.56 -76.09
CA PRO A 36 -47.45 43.19 -77.45
C PRO A 36 -47.98 41.73 -77.54
N SER A 37 -48.56 41.19 -78.63
CA SER A 37 -49.32 41.75 -79.77
C SER A 37 -49.91 40.60 -80.62
N SER A 38 -51.23 40.59 -80.89
CA SER A 38 -51.93 39.81 -81.95
C SER A 38 -53.43 40.12 -81.81
N VAL A 39 -54.13 40.94 -82.60
CA VAL A 39 -54.17 41.19 -84.06
C VAL A 39 -54.79 40.04 -84.86
N PHE A 40 -56.12 40.06 -85.06
CA PHE A 40 -56.70 40.21 -86.41
C PHE A 40 -58.23 40.49 -86.40
N CYS A 41 -58.66 41.48 -87.21
CA CYS A 41 -59.99 41.71 -87.82
C CYS A 41 -61.32 41.63 -87.02
N SER A 42 -62.37 42.38 -87.37
CA SER A 42 -62.53 43.38 -88.45
C SER A 42 -63.43 44.55 -88.03
N LYS A 43 -63.17 45.71 -88.62
CA LYS A 43 -64.14 46.80 -88.80
C LYS A 43 -65.48 46.26 -89.33
N TYR A 44 -66.58 46.90 -88.91
CA TYR A 44 -67.43 47.62 -89.84
C TYR A 44 -67.94 48.91 -89.21
N GLU A 45 -67.77 50.01 -89.94
CA GLU A 45 -68.21 51.36 -89.62
C GLU A 45 -68.90 51.87 -90.88
N MET A 46 -70.19 52.22 -90.79
CA MET A 46 -71.00 52.66 -91.94
C MET A 46 -71.95 53.79 -91.51
N HIS A 47 -71.41 55.00 -91.45
CA HIS A 47 -72.21 56.21 -91.65
C HIS A 47 -72.31 56.50 -93.14
N THR A 48 -73.52 56.48 -93.70
CA THR A 48 -73.85 57.02 -95.02
C THR A 48 -75.24 57.65 -95.00
N ASP A 49 -75.43 58.66 -95.84
CA ASP A 49 -76.47 59.69 -95.65
C ASP A 49 -77.92 59.33 -96.02
N SER A 50 -78.79 60.22 -95.56
CA SER A 50 -80.17 60.44 -95.99
C SER A 50 -80.38 60.39 -97.51
N GLU A 51 -81.45 59.73 -97.97
CA GLU A 51 -82.34 60.36 -98.96
C GLU A 51 -83.81 59.89 -98.90
N LYS A 52 -84.70 60.63 -99.57
CA LYS A 52 -86.16 60.43 -99.57
C LYS A 52 -86.65 59.62 -100.77
N LYS A 53 -87.37 58.50 -100.57
CA LYS A 53 -88.71 58.22 -101.18
C LYS A 53 -89.25 56.79 -100.98
N ASN A 54 -90.52 56.71 -100.59
CA ASN A 54 -91.61 55.83 -101.04
C ASN A 54 -91.39 54.39 -101.60
N LYS A 55 -92.20 53.48 -101.01
CA LYS A 55 -92.88 52.27 -101.57
C LYS A 55 -92.19 50.88 -101.55
N ASN A 56 -92.80 50.03 -100.70
CA ASN A 56 -93.26 48.66 -100.98
C ASN A 56 -92.26 47.50 -101.24
N GLY A 57 -91.93 46.76 -100.17
CA GLY A 57 -92.73 45.57 -99.81
C GLY A 57 -92.31 44.18 -100.32
N ALA A 58 -91.38 43.51 -99.61
CA ALA A 58 -91.19 42.06 -99.63
C ALA A 58 -90.46 41.57 -98.35
N GLY A 59 -91.11 41.61 -97.17
CA GLY A 59 -90.41 41.61 -95.87
C GLY A 59 -90.59 40.43 -94.92
N LYS A 60 -91.38 39.39 -95.25
CA LYS A 60 -91.81 38.38 -94.25
C LYS A 60 -90.84 37.20 -94.08
N GLU A 61 -90.52 36.53 -95.17
CA GLU A 61 -89.81 35.22 -95.17
C GLU A 61 -88.33 35.32 -94.75
N HIS A 62 -87.66 36.44 -95.07
CA HIS A 62 -86.29 36.71 -94.61
C HIS A 62 -86.22 36.91 -93.09
N MET A 63 -87.22 37.54 -92.48
CA MET A 63 -87.25 37.84 -91.05
C MET A 63 -87.44 36.57 -90.21
N GLU A 64 -88.20 35.60 -90.72
CA GLU A 64 -88.47 34.32 -90.09
C GLU A 64 -87.23 33.40 -90.09
N ASN A 65 -86.53 33.30 -91.22
CA ASN A 65 -85.23 32.59 -91.30
C ASN A 65 -84.16 33.22 -90.38
N VAL A 66 -84.07 34.56 -90.32
CA VAL A 66 -83.13 35.25 -89.42
C VAL A 66 -83.46 34.99 -87.94
N LEU A 67 -84.75 34.96 -87.57
CA LEU A 67 -85.18 34.61 -86.21
C LEU A 67 -84.84 33.16 -85.85
N GLU A 68 -85.03 32.21 -86.76
CA GLU A 68 -84.66 30.80 -86.51
C GLU A 68 -83.12 30.63 -86.41
N GLU A 69 -82.34 31.34 -87.22
CA GLU A 69 -80.87 31.30 -87.13
C GLU A 69 -80.35 31.91 -85.81
N TYR A 70 -80.93 33.02 -85.34
CA TYR A 70 -80.63 33.57 -84.02
C TYR A 70 -81.09 32.65 -82.88
N SER A 71 -82.25 31.99 -83.04
CA SER A 71 -82.75 30.98 -82.09
C SER A 71 -81.79 29.79 -82.00
N GLN A 72 -81.30 29.28 -83.13
CA GLN A 72 -80.29 28.22 -83.16
C GLN A 72 -78.95 28.68 -82.56
N LYS A 73 -78.45 29.88 -82.89
CA LYS A 73 -77.26 30.46 -82.24
C LYS A 73 -77.44 30.58 -80.72
N GLY A 74 -78.63 30.94 -80.24
CA GLY A 74 -78.96 30.92 -78.81
C GLY A 74 -78.86 29.52 -78.21
N ARG A 75 -79.43 28.50 -78.87
CA ARG A 75 -79.32 27.09 -78.48
C ARG A 75 -77.86 26.61 -78.46
N ASP A 76 -77.05 26.96 -79.46
CA ASP A 76 -75.64 26.58 -79.58
C ASP A 76 -74.70 27.31 -78.60
N VAL A 77 -75.06 28.52 -78.16
CA VAL A 77 -74.35 29.25 -77.10
C VAL A 77 -74.73 28.69 -75.73
N GLN A 78 -76.02 28.43 -75.48
CA GLN A 78 -76.46 27.80 -74.23
C GLN A 78 -75.86 26.39 -74.06
N LYS A 79 -75.80 25.60 -75.14
CA LYS A 79 -75.14 24.29 -75.14
C LYS A 79 -73.66 24.41 -74.76
N ARG A 80 -72.90 25.29 -75.41
CA ARG A 80 -71.48 25.52 -75.08
C ARG A 80 -71.26 26.07 -73.67
N LEU A 81 -72.18 26.88 -73.14
CA LEU A 81 -72.13 27.35 -71.76
C LEU A 81 -72.37 26.20 -70.77
N ASN A 82 -73.32 25.30 -71.06
CA ASN A 82 -73.57 24.12 -70.25
C ASN A 82 -72.35 23.16 -70.28
N GLU A 83 -71.80 22.88 -71.47
CA GLU A 83 -70.60 22.05 -71.65
C GLU A 83 -69.37 22.62 -70.91
N ALA A 84 -69.15 23.93 -70.97
CA ALA A 84 -68.09 24.60 -70.22
C ALA A 84 -68.31 24.56 -68.69
N THR A 85 -69.58 24.64 -68.24
CA THR A 85 -69.94 24.54 -66.81
C THR A 85 -69.74 23.13 -66.28
N GLU A 86 -70.14 22.11 -67.06
CA GLU A 86 -69.91 20.70 -66.71
C GLU A 86 -68.42 20.37 -66.65
N LEU A 87 -67.64 20.79 -67.65
CA LEU A 87 -66.18 20.62 -67.66
C LEU A 87 -65.52 21.31 -66.46
N HIS A 88 -66.00 22.50 -66.06
CA HIS A 88 -65.51 23.18 -64.86
C HIS A 88 -65.82 22.41 -63.56
N GLU A 89 -67.04 21.88 -63.39
CA GLU A 89 -67.37 21.05 -62.23
C GLU A 89 -66.59 19.72 -62.23
N GLN A 90 -66.36 19.09 -63.40
CA GLN A 90 -65.50 17.91 -63.51
C GLN A 90 -64.04 18.22 -63.09
N GLN A 91 -63.46 19.33 -63.55
CA GLN A 91 -62.13 19.80 -63.11
C GLN A 91 -62.09 20.06 -61.61
N LYS A 92 -63.11 20.71 -61.06
CA LYS A 92 -63.27 21.03 -59.63
C LYS A 92 -63.42 19.78 -58.76
N ILE A 93 -64.08 18.72 -59.25
CA ILE A 93 -64.12 17.40 -58.60
C ILE A 93 -62.74 16.73 -58.66
N SER A 94 -62.08 16.75 -59.83
CA SER A 94 -60.73 16.18 -59.99
C SER A 94 -59.71 16.86 -59.05
N LEU A 95 -59.71 18.19 -58.95
CA LEU A 95 -58.86 18.95 -58.04
C LEU A 95 -59.15 18.62 -56.57
N ARG A 96 -60.42 18.44 -56.18
CA ARG A 96 -60.78 18.00 -54.81
C ARG A 96 -60.25 16.61 -54.48
N LEU A 97 -60.31 15.67 -55.44
CA LEU A 97 -59.75 14.33 -55.25
C LEU A 97 -58.21 14.36 -55.12
N ILE A 98 -57.53 15.17 -55.93
CA ILE A 98 -56.08 15.38 -55.84
C ILE A 98 -55.70 16.03 -54.49
N ILE A 99 -56.45 17.02 -54.02
CA ILE A 99 -56.22 17.64 -52.71
C ILE A 99 -56.40 16.63 -51.57
N ALA A 100 -57.42 15.77 -51.64
CA ALA A 100 -57.65 14.73 -50.64
C ALA A 100 -56.53 13.66 -50.63
N ASP A 101 -56.08 13.20 -51.81
CA ASP A 101 -54.94 12.28 -51.97
C ASP A 101 -53.64 12.87 -51.38
N LEU A 102 -53.35 14.14 -51.67
CA LEU A 102 -52.21 14.85 -51.11
C LEU A 102 -52.31 15.08 -49.59
N GLN A 103 -53.52 15.28 -49.06
CA GLN A 103 -53.76 15.39 -47.61
C GLN A 103 -53.54 14.05 -46.89
N THR A 104 -54.01 12.94 -47.47
CA THR A 104 -53.74 11.59 -46.94
C THR A 104 -52.24 11.30 -46.93
N LYS A 105 -51.55 11.52 -48.05
CA LYS A 105 -50.09 11.30 -48.16
C LYS A 105 -49.28 12.19 -47.22
N LEU A 106 -49.72 13.42 -46.98
CA LEU A 106 -49.09 14.30 -45.99
C LEU A 106 -49.25 13.75 -44.56
N MET A 107 -50.41 13.18 -44.23
CA MET A 107 -50.66 12.55 -42.93
C MET A 107 -49.86 11.24 -42.77
N GLU A 108 -49.77 10.41 -43.82
CA GLU A 108 -48.96 9.20 -43.85
C GLU A 108 -47.48 9.51 -43.60
N VAL A 109 -46.90 10.47 -44.34
CA VAL A 109 -45.49 10.90 -44.16
C VAL A 109 -45.24 11.52 -42.78
N GLN A 110 -46.24 12.19 -42.18
CA GLN A 110 -46.13 12.67 -40.79
C GLN A 110 -46.09 11.52 -39.79
N LEU A 111 -46.95 10.51 -39.95
CA LEU A 111 -46.96 9.30 -39.09
C LEU A 111 -45.67 8.48 -39.24
N GLU A 112 -45.16 8.31 -40.47
CA GLU A 112 -43.88 7.64 -40.72
C GLU A 112 -42.71 8.38 -40.08
N ARG A 113 -42.65 9.71 -40.20
CA ARG A 113 -41.64 10.57 -39.54
C ARG A 113 -41.68 10.38 -38.03
N ASP A 114 -42.86 10.41 -37.42
CA ASP A 114 -43.01 10.38 -35.97
C ASP A 114 -42.71 8.98 -35.39
N ALA A 115 -43.10 7.92 -36.09
CA ALA A 115 -42.69 6.54 -35.77
C ALA A 115 -41.17 6.34 -35.90
N LEU A 116 -40.55 6.93 -36.93
CA LEU A 116 -39.11 6.88 -37.14
C LEU A 116 -38.32 7.71 -36.09
N GLN A 117 -38.92 8.79 -35.57
CA GLN A 117 -38.35 9.56 -34.45
C GLN A 117 -38.41 8.77 -33.13
N ASP A 118 -39.54 8.13 -32.82
CA ASP A 118 -39.68 7.23 -31.66
C ASP A 118 -38.71 6.03 -31.74
N ALA A 119 -38.56 5.43 -32.92
CA ALA A 119 -37.60 4.35 -33.14
C ALA A 119 -36.15 4.79 -32.85
N ARG A 120 -35.71 5.96 -33.38
CA ARG A 120 -34.39 6.54 -33.09
C ARG A 120 -34.20 6.89 -31.62
N GLN A 121 -35.24 7.38 -30.93
CA GLN A 121 -35.17 7.67 -29.50
C GLN A 121 -34.99 6.40 -28.67
N LYS A 122 -35.70 5.31 -29.02
CA LYS A 122 -35.54 3.99 -28.38
C LYS A 122 -34.17 3.38 -28.67
N GLU A 123 -33.67 3.49 -29.90
CA GLU A 123 -32.31 3.09 -30.27
C GLU A 123 -31.26 3.83 -29.43
N SER A 124 -31.33 5.18 -29.38
CA SER A 124 -30.44 6.01 -28.57
C SER A 124 -30.49 5.66 -27.08
N GLN A 125 -31.67 5.37 -26.52
CA GLN A 125 -31.79 4.94 -25.13
C GLN A 125 -31.19 3.55 -24.90
N SER A 126 -31.35 2.62 -25.84
CA SER A 126 -30.76 1.28 -25.76
C SER A 126 -29.23 1.32 -25.83
N LEU A 127 -28.66 2.21 -26.66
CA LEU A 127 -27.22 2.44 -26.78
C LEU A 127 -26.63 3.05 -25.51
N GLU A 128 -27.30 4.05 -24.90
CA GLU A 128 -26.83 4.63 -23.64
C GLU A 128 -26.94 3.62 -22.48
N ASN A 129 -28.02 2.81 -22.42
CA ASN A 129 -28.15 1.73 -21.45
C ASN A 129 -27.02 0.68 -21.60
N ALA A 130 -26.70 0.27 -22.83
CA ALA A 130 -25.60 -0.66 -23.11
C ALA A 130 -24.23 -0.06 -22.76
N LYS A 131 -24.02 1.23 -23.01
CA LYS A 131 -22.83 2.00 -22.61
C LYS A 131 -22.66 2.10 -21.09
N ILE A 132 -23.76 2.27 -20.34
CA ILE A 132 -23.76 2.22 -18.88
C ILE A 132 -23.40 0.80 -18.39
N GLN A 133 -24.02 -0.25 -18.94
CA GLN A 133 -23.69 -1.64 -18.59
C GLN A 133 -22.22 -1.96 -18.87
N LEU A 134 -21.70 -1.58 -20.04
CA LEU A 134 -20.30 -1.79 -20.40
C LEU A 134 -19.35 -1.06 -19.43
N LYS A 135 -19.66 0.19 -19.08
CA LYS A 135 -18.89 0.94 -18.08
C LYS A 135 -18.87 0.24 -16.73
N ASN A 136 -20.02 -0.24 -16.25
CA ASN A 136 -20.10 -0.98 -14.99
C ASN A 136 -19.25 -2.25 -15.03
N THR A 137 -19.34 -3.05 -16.10
CA THR A 137 -18.51 -4.26 -16.25
C THR A 137 -17.02 -3.98 -16.36
N ILE A 138 -16.62 -2.83 -16.93
CA ILE A 138 -15.21 -2.39 -16.91
C ILE A 138 -14.78 -2.08 -15.48
N GLN A 139 -15.58 -1.35 -14.70
CA GLN A 139 -15.26 -1.03 -13.30
C GLN A 139 -15.23 -2.28 -12.39
N GLU A 140 -16.11 -3.26 -12.64
CA GLU A 140 -16.08 -4.57 -11.97
C GLU A 140 -14.81 -5.36 -12.30
N LEU A 141 -14.37 -5.34 -13.57
CA LEU A 141 -13.13 -5.98 -14.00
C LEU A 141 -11.87 -5.27 -13.49
N GLU A 142 -11.87 -3.92 -13.45
CA GLU A 142 -10.80 -3.11 -12.87
C GLU A 142 -10.64 -3.42 -11.37
N ALA A 143 -11.74 -3.49 -10.63
CA ALA A 143 -11.73 -3.85 -9.21
C ALA A 143 -11.28 -5.31 -8.97
N ALA A 144 -11.73 -6.26 -9.81
CA ALA A 144 -11.30 -7.65 -9.73
C ALA A 144 -9.80 -7.81 -10.03
N ASN A 145 -9.27 -7.06 -11.01
CA ASN A 145 -7.84 -7.07 -11.34
C ASN A 145 -7.00 -6.45 -10.22
N GLN A 146 -7.44 -5.33 -9.61
CA GLN A 146 -6.77 -4.73 -8.45
C GLN A 146 -6.71 -5.72 -7.27
N LEU A 147 -7.80 -6.43 -6.97
CA LEU A 147 -7.82 -7.46 -5.94
C LEU A 147 -6.88 -8.62 -6.27
N GLN A 148 -6.79 -9.03 -7.53
CA GLN A 148 -5.85 -10.07 -7.97
C GLN A 148 -4.38 -9.61 -7.85
N GLU A 149 -4.06 -8.35 -8.19
CA GLU A 149 -2.73 -7.77 -8.00
C GLU A 149 -2.34 -7.64 -6.52
N GLU A 150 -3.30 -7.35 -5.64
CA GLU A 150 -3.09 -7.32 -4.20
C GLU A 150 -2.87 -8.74 -3.63
N MET A 151 -3.67 -9.72 -4.03
CA MET A 151 -3.47 -11.13 -3.66
C MET A 151 -2.12 -11.69 -4.15
N LEU A 152 -1.68 -11.33 -5.36
CA LEU A 152 -0.36 -11.70 -5.87
C LEU A 152 0.76 -11.07 -5.04
N ARG A 153 0.65 -9.77 -4.73
CA ARG A 153 1.63 -9.05 -3.92
C ARG A 153 1.76 -9.61 -2.50
N GLU A 154 0.66 -10.04 -1.90
CA GLU A 154 0.66 -10.72 -0.60
C GLU A 154 1.27 -12.13 -0.70
N ALA A 155 0.99 -12.88 -1.77
CA ALA A 155 1.63 -14.18 -2.00
C ALA A 155 3.15 -14.06 -2.23
N ASP A 156 3.61 -13.03 -2.95
CA ASP A 156 5.04 -12.70 -3.11
C ASP A 156 5.68 -12.30 -1.77
N SER A 157 4.97 -11.49 -0.97
CA SER A 157 5.39 -11.10 0.39
C SER A 157 5.58 -12.31 1.30
N GLN A 158 4.61 -13.23 1.32
CA GLN A 158 4.68 -14.50 2.07
C GLN A 158 5.80 -15.41 1.54
N THR A 159 6.01 -15.45 0.22
CA THR A 159 7.08 -16.24 -0.40
C THR A 159 8.46 -15.71 -0.01
N GLU A 160 8.70 -14.40 -0.05
CA GLU A 160 9.95 -13.80 0.41
C GLU A 160 10.13 -13.91 1.94
N HIS A 161 9.06 -13.93 2.74
CA HIS A 161 9.15 -14.24 4.17
C HIS A 161 9.60 -15.70 4.40
N LEU A 162 8.96 -16.67 3.74
CA LEU A 162 9.33 -18.09 3.84
C LEU A 162 10.76 -18.33 3.36
N LYS A 163 11.17 -17.69 2.26
CA LYS A 163 12.55 -17.74 1.73
C LYS A 163 13.59 -17.21 2.71
N LYS A 164 13.31 -16.08 3.39
CA LYS A 164 14.15 -15.58 4.49
C LYS A 164 14.20 -16.55 5.67
N MET A 165 13.06 -17.14 6.04
CA MET A 165 12.98 -18.12 7.11
C MET A 165 13.76 -19.39 6.79
N VAL A 166 13.71 -19.89 5.56
CA VAL A 166 14.55 -21.02 5.09
C VAL A 166 16.03 -20.63 5.13
N HIS A 167 16.39 -19.42 4.68
CA HIS A 167 17.78 -18.96 4.73
C HIS A 167 18.34 -18.94 6.16
N SER A 168 17.58 -18.42 7.14
CA SER A 168 18.00 -18.42 8.55
C SER A 168 18.08 -19.82 9.17
N HIS A 169 17.26 -20.78 8.71
CA HIS A 169 17.42 -22.17 9.12
C HIS A 169 18.68 -22.81 8.51
N GLU A 170 19.03 -22.46 7.27
CA GLU A 170 20.28 -22.92 6.63
C GLU A 170 21.51 -22.31 7.33
N GLU A 171 21.47 -21.04 7.74
CA GLU A 171 22.52 -20.39 8.55
C GLU A 171 22.72 -21.12 9.89
N VAL A 172 21.65 -21.38 10.65
CA VAL A 172 21.72 -22.15 11.91
C VAL A 172 22.21 -23.57 11.67
N LEU A 173 21.86 -24.22 10.56
CA LEU A 173 22.39 -25.55 10.20
C LEU A 173 23.89 -25.50 9.85
N LEU A 174 24.40 -24.39 9.29
CA LEU A 174 25.82 -24.19 9.06
C LEU A 174 26.58 -23.93 10.37
N GLU A 175 26.03 -23.14 11.29
CA GLU A 175 26.58 -22.96 12.65
C GLU A 175 26.66 -24.29 13.42
N LEU A 176 25.57 -25.07 13.39
CA LEU A 176 25.53 -26.41 14.01
C LEU A 176 26.55 -27.36 13.39
N ARG A 177 26.77 -27.34 12.07
CA ARG A 177 27.88 -28.09 11.43
C ARG A 177 29.25 -27.59 11.88
N GLY A 178 29.42 -26.29 12.07
CA GLY A 178 30.65 -25.68 12.60
C GLY A 178 31.00 -26.25 13.97
N ILE A 179 30.03 -26.25 14.90
CA ILE A 179 30.21 -26.79 16.26
C ILE A 179 30.59 -28.29 16.24
N LEU A 180 30.01 -29.08 15.34
CA LEU A 180 30.39 -30.48 15.15
C LEU A 180 31.84 -30.63 14.64
N ILE A 181 32.28 -29.78 13.71
CA ILE A 181 33.67 -29.76 13.20
C ILE A 181 34.65 -29.33 14.30
N ASP A 182 34.34 -28.26 15.04
CA ASP A 182 35.17 -27.76 16.14
C ASP A 182 35.32 -28.81 17.26
N TYR A 183 34.30 -29.65 17.48
CA TYR A 183 34.40 -30.78 18.41
C TYR A 183 35.27 -31.92 17.87
N GLU A 184 35.12 -32.30 16.60
CA GLU A 184 35.97 -33.31 15.93
C GLU A 184 37.45 -32.87 15.92
N ASP A 185 37.74 -31.60 15.64
CA ASP A 185 39.10 -31.02 15.63
C ASP A 185 39.70 -30.80 17.04
N SER A 186 38.88 -30.53 18.06
CA SER A 186 39.37 -30.33 19.43
C SER A 186 39.60 -31.63 20.20
N THR A 187 38.80 -32.67 19.95
CA THR A 187 38.94 -33.99 20.60
C THR A 187 39.75 -35.00 19.79
N GLY A 188 39.81 -34.85 18.46
CA GLY A 188 40.40 -35.84 17.55
C GLY A 188 39.57 -37.12 17.39
N LYS A 189 38.38 -37.20 17.98
CA LYS A 189 37.40 -38.28 17.77
C LYS A 189 36.59 -37.97 16.51
N LYS A 190 36.54 -38.93 15.58
CA LYS A 190 35.62 -38.82 14.45
C LYS A 190 34.18 -39.04 14.87
N LEU A 191 33.30 -38.11 14.48
CA LEU A 191 31.87 -38.15 14.80
C LEU A 191 31.05 -38.96 13.79
N CYS A 192 31.53 -39.12 12.55
CA CYS A 192 30.88 -39.97 11.56
C CYS A 192 31.90 -40.72 10.69
N GLU A 193 31.73 -42.03 10.56
CA GLU A 193 32.63 -42.87 9.74
C GLU A 193 32.31 -42.83 8.24
N HIS A 194 31.12 -42.34 7.83
CA HIS A 194 30.60 -42.53 6.46
C HIS A 194 30.08 -41.26 5.76
N GLU A 195 29.73 -40.18 6.47
CA GLU A 195 29.36 -38.88 5.88
C GLU A 195 30.31 -37.77 6.37
N ASN A 196 30.67 -36.82 5.50
CA ASN A 196 31.36 -35.60 5.94
C ASN A 196 30.39 -34.70 6.72
N ILE A 197 30.84 -34.09 7.82
CA ILE A 197 30.02 -33.21 8.67
C ILE A 197 29.39 -32.04 7.87
N THR A 198 30.10 -31.53 6.86
CA THR A 198 29.62 -30.48 5.94
C THR A 198 28.43 -30.91 5.08
N SER A 199 28.21 -32.21 4.86
CA SER A 199 27.09 -32.77 4.08
C SER A 199 26.06 -33.58 4.90
N LEU A 200 26.39 -33.91 6.15
CA LEU A 200 25.58 -34.71 7.10
C LEU A 200 24.10 -34.29 7.07
N HIS A 201 23.17 -35.21 6.84
CA HIS A 201 21.75 -34.83 6.73
C HIS A 201 21.14 -34.44 8.11
N ILE A 202 20.10 -33.60 8.14
CA ILE A 202 19.57 -32.96 9.37
C ILE A 202 19.26 -33.98 10.49
N HIS A 203 18.66 -35.12 10.15
CA HIS A 203 18.38 -36.18 11.13
C HIS A 203 19.65 -36.78 11.78
N ASN A 204 20.77 -36.80 11.07
CA ASN A 204 22.06 -37.29 11.56
C ASN A 204 22.77 -36.24 12.46
N LEU A 205 22.53 -34.93 12.28
CA LEU A 205 23.04 -33.92 13.21
C LEU A 205 22.52 -34.15 14.63
N SER A 206 21.22 -34.46 14.79
CA SER A 206 20.62 -34.72 16.11
C SER A 206 21.25 -35.92 16.82
N THR A 207 21.68 -36.94 16.08
CA THR A 207 22.42 -38.09 16.64
C THR A 207 23.84 -37.66 17.02
N ALA A 208 24.58 -37.00 16.13
CA ALA A 208 25.95 -36.55 16.41
C ALA A 208 26.03 -35.63 17.63
N PHE A 209 25.06 -34.74 17.84
CA PHE A 209 24.98 -33.92 19.05
C PHE A 209 24.64 -34.72 20.32
N ALA A 210 23.81 -35.76 20.22
CA ALA A 210 23.54 -36.64 21.36
C ALA A 210 24.80 -37.40 21.80
N ASP A 211 25.58 -37.90 20.83
CA ASP A 211 26.84 -38.60 21.08
C ASP A 211 27.89 -37.67 21.73
N ILE A 212 28.02 -36.43 21.24
CA ILE A 212 28.87 -35.37 21.86
C ILE A 212 28.46 -35.09 23.31
N LEU A 213 27.15 -34.90 23.55
CA LEU A 213 26.64 -34.58 24.89
C LEU A 213 26.89 -35.75 25.86
N GLN A 214 26.81 -36.99 25.40
CA GLN A 214 27.11 -38.19 26.20
C GLN A 214 28.62 -38.34 26.48
N ASP A 215 29.49 -38.04 25.52
CA ASP A 215 30.94 -37.99 25.75
C ASP A 215 31.32 -36.88 26.76
N LEU A 216 30.71 -35.69 26.65
CA LEU A 216 30.93 -34.58 27.58
C LEU A 216 30.42 -34.87 29.00
N ASP A 217 29.24 -35.48 29.16
CA ASP A 217 28.71 -35.90 30.47
C ASP A 217 29.61 -36.97 31.13
N SER A 218 30.21 -37.84 30.31
CA SER A 218 31.20 -38.83 30.74
C SER A 218 32.51 -38.17 31.22
N GLU A 219 33.02 -37.17 30.49
CA GLU A 219 34.21 -36.41 30.92
C GLU A 219 33.95 -35.59 32.19
N VAL A 220 32.82 -34.90 32.28
CA VAL A 220 32.38 -34.16 33.47
C VAL A 220 32.26 -35.08 34.69
N SER A 221 31.72 -36.29 34.51
CA SER A 221 31.62 -37.30 35.58
C SER A 221 32.99 -37.73 36.11
N HIS A 222 33.95 -37.99 35.22
CA HIS A 222 35.33 -38.35 35.58
C HIS A 222 36.12 -37.18 36.19
N LEU A 223 35.91 -35.94 35.71
CA LEU A 223 36.49 -34.75 36.33
C LEU A 223 35.92 -34.52 37.74
N LYS A 224 34.63 -34.77 37.95
CA LYS A 224 33.97 -34.68 39.25
C LYS A 224 34.50 -35.71 40.25
N GLU A 225 34.76 -36.94 39.82
CA GLU A 225 35.45 -37.96 40.63
C GLU A 225 36.85 -37.49 41.05
N LYS A 226 37.63 -36.90 40.12
CA LYS A 226 38.94 -36.31 40.44
C LYS A 226 38.87 -35.12 41.39
N VAL A 227 37.85 -34.27 41.29
CA VAL A 227 37.64 -33.17 42.25
C VAL A 227 37.40 -33.72 43.66
N VAL A 228 36.57 -34.76 43.82
CA VAL A 228 36.34 -35.39 45.13
C VAL A 228 37.64 -35.94 45.73
N LEU A 229 38.49 -36.61 44.93
CA LEU A 229 39.80 -37.08 45.40
C LEU A 229 40.71 -35.92 45.87
N VAL A 230 40.72 -34.80 45.17
CA VAL A 230 41.50 -33.61 45.55
C VAL A 230 40.90 -32.90 46.78
N GLU A 231 39.58 -32.92 46.96
CA GLU A 231 38.91 -32.44 48.18
C GLU A 231 39.25 -33.31 49.40
N GLU A 232 39.33 -34.63 49.23
CA GLU A 232 39.78 -35.57 50.26
C GLU A 232 41.26 -35.37 50.62
N GLU A 233 42.15 -35.19 49.64
CA GLU A 233 43.55 -34.84 49.86
C GLU A 233 43.68 -33.50 50.61
N LEU A 234 42.94 -32.47 50.21
CA LEU A 234 42.96 -31.15 50.84
C LEU A 234 42.48 -31.19 52.30
N GLU A 235 41.40 -31.93 52.59
CA GLU A 235 40.88 -32.11 53.95
C GLU A 235 41.82 -32.96 54.82
N SER A 236 42.64 -33.85 54.23
CA SER A 236 43.72 -34.55 54.94
C SER A 236 44.87 -33.59 55.31
N LEU A 237 45.37 -32.82 54.34
CA LEU A 237 46.47 -31.86 54.54
C LEU A 237 46.10 -30.75 55.54
N LYS A 238 44.82 -30.35 55.56
CA LYS A 238 44.23 -29.42 56.52
C LYS A 238 44.25 -29.97 57.96
N LYS A 239 43.96 -31.26 58.16
CA LYS A 239 44.05 -31.93 59.48
C LYS A 239 45.49 -32.04 59.96
N ASP A 240 46.43 -32.36 59.06
CA ASP A 240 47.86 -32.41 59.39
C ASP A 240 48.39 -31.02 59.78
N SER A 241 48.06 -29.99 59.00
CA SER A 241 48.40 -28.58 59.30
C SER A 241 47.80 -28.10 60.62
N GLN A 242 46.54 -28.46 60.92
CA GLN A 242 45.91 -28.17 62.21
C GLN A 242 46.64 -28.88 63.38
N THR A 243 47.04 -30.14 63.18
CA THR A 243 47.80 -30.92 64.19
C THR A 243 49.19 -30.34 64.43
N GLN A 244 49.89 -29.93 63.36
CA GLN A 244 51.18 -29.24 63.46
C GLN A 244 51.07 -27.89 64.17
N THR A 245 50.01 -27.13 63.90
CA THR A 245 49.72 -25.85 64.58
C THR A 245 49.47 -26.07 66.07
N GLN A 246 48.75 -27.14 66.44
CA GLN A 246 48.48 -27.49 67.84
C GLN A 246 49.75 -27.90 68.60
N LEU A 247 50.67 -28.64 67.97
CA LEU A 247 51.99 -28.95 68.52
C LEU A 247 52.85 -27.69 68.74
N LEU A 248 52.88 -26.77 67.78
CA LEU A 248 53.56 -25.48 67.92
C LEU A 248 52.99 -24.66 69.08
N LEU A 249 51.66 -24.62 69.22
CA LEU A 249 51.01 -23.89 70.31
C LEU A 249 51.44 -24.45 71.69
N GLN A 250 51.51 -25.77 71.83
CA GLN A 250 51.98 -26.43 73.04
C GLN A 250 53.47 -26.15 73.32
N GLN A 251 54.32 -26.10 72.30
CA GLN A 251 55.72 -25.71 72.43
C GLN A 251 55.86 -24.24 72.90
N HIS A 252 55.01 -23.34 72.40
CA HIS A 252 54.97 -21.95 72.84
C HIS A 252 54.47 -21.79 74.29
N GLN A 253 53.51 -22.59 74.73
CA GLN A 253 53.04 -22.59 76.12
C GLN A 253 54.13 -23.01 77.11
N ASN A 254 54.93 -24.04 76.78
CA ASN A 254 56.07 -24.44 77.61
C ASN A 254 57.10 -23.30 77.76
N ARG A 255 57.43 -22.61 76.66
CA ARG A 255 58.35 -21.45 76.68
C ARG A 255 57.80 -20.22 77.40
N TYR A 256 56.48 -20.03 77.42
CA TYR A 256 55.86 -18.95 78.19
C TYR A 256 56.10 -19.14 79.69
N LEU A 257 55.99 -20.39 80.18
CA LEU A 257 56.22 -20.74 81.58
C LEU A 257 57.66 -20.50 82.03
N GLU A 258 58.63 -20.62 81.12
CA GLU A 258 60.05 -20.29 81.36
C GLU A 258 60.26 -18.78 81.51
N HIS A 259 59.72 -17.96 80.60
CA HIS A 259 59.82 -16.50 80.68
C HIS A 259 59.02 -15.89 81.85
N GLU A 260 57.94 -16.52 82.31
CA GLU A 260 57.17 -16.05 83.46
C GLU A 260 58.00 -16.11 84.76
N GLN A 261 58.88 -17.11 84.90
CA GLN A 261 59.85 -17.19 86.00
C GLN A 261 60.96 -16.12 85.88
N GLU A 262 61.32 -15.72 84.67
CA GLU A 262 62.34 -14.70 84.39
C GLU A 262 61.84 -13.27 84.67
N VAL A 263 60.59 -12.95 84.31
CA VAL A 263 59.96 -11.64 84.56
C VAL A 263 59.74 -11.37 86.06
N ALA A 264 59.46 -12.41 86.84
CA ALA A 264 59.34 -12.31 88.31
C ALA A 264 60.63 -11.75 88.94
N ALA A 265 61.81 -12.16 88.46
CA ALA A 265 63.11 -11.73 88.99
C ALA A 265 63.50 -10.28 88.61
N LEU A 266 62.83 -9.67 87.63
CA LEU A 266 63.11 -8.30 87.17
C LEU A 266 62.20 -7.24 87.80
N THR A 267 61.00 -7.64 88.26
CA THR A 267 59.96 -6.72 88.75
C THR A 267 60.37 -5.99 90.03
N ASP A 268 61.08 -6.65 90.94
CA ASP A 268 61.57 -6.05 92.19
C ASP A 268 62.57 -4.89 91.97
N LYS A 269 63.13 -4.75 90.77
CA LYS A 269 64.16 -3.74 90.45
C LYS A 269 63.60 -2.42 89.92
N ALA A 270 62.29 -2.35 89.62
CA ALA A 270 61.65 -1.20 89.00
C ALA A 270 61.04 -0.18 89.99
N ASN A 271 60.68 -0.61 91.21
CA ASN A 271 59.87 0.16 92.17
C ASN A 271 60.61 1.29 92.92
N SER A 272 61.67 1.85 92.37
CA SER A 272 62.55 2.83 93.05
C SER A 272 62.75 4.16 92.34
N ALA A 273 61.98 4.47 91.27
CA ALA A 273 62.35 5.54 90.33
C ALA A 273 61.20 6.40 89.74
N CYS A 274 60.06 6.60 90.43
CA CYS A 274 58.99 7.48 89.92
C CYS A 274 58.23 8.25 91.01
N SER A 275 58.56 9.54 91.22
CA SER A 275 57.95 10.37 92.28
C SER A 275 58.01 11.90 92.07
N TYR A 276 58.03 12.39 90.82
CA TYR A 276 58.19 13.84 90.55
C TYR A 276 57.30 14.39 89.40
N ALA A 277 55.97 14.31 89.54
CA ALA A 277 55.03 14.80 88.51
C ALA A 277 53.64 15.24 89.05
N ASN A 278 53.57 16.00 90.15
CA ASN A 278 52.31 16.50 90.72
C ASN A 278 52.50 17.88 91.40
N SER A 279 52.32 19.01 90.69
CA SER A 279 52.49 20.33 91.35
C SER A 279 51.84 21.59 90.71
N ILE A 280 51.48 21.63 89.42
CA ILE A 280 51.03 22.89 88.77
C ILE A 280 49.72 22.68 87.99
N GLN A 281 48.55 22.98 88.61
CA GLN A 281 47.24 22.93 87.93
C GLN A 281 46.14 23.86 88.51
N THR A 282 46.40 24.70 89.53
CA THR A 282 45.33 25.46 90.23
C THR A 282 45.76 26.82 90.79
N GLN A 283 45.34 27.94 90.15
CA GLN A 283 45.04 29.26 90.79
C GLN A 283 44.62 30.36 89.76
N MET A 284 43.39 30.91 89.85
CA MET A 284 43.04 32.35 89.87
C MET A 284 41.55 32.66 89.59
N GLU A 285 40.96 33.60 90.34
CA GLU A 285 39.59 34.14 90.14
C GLU A 285 39.36 35.55 90.80
N ILE A 286 38.56 36.44 90.13
CA ILE A 286 37.47 37.31 90.68
C ILE A 286 37.67 38.79 91.27
N LYS A 287 37.04 39.80 90.58
CA LYS A 287 36.20 41.01 91.01
C LYS A 287 36.65 42.49 91.39
N GLN A 288 36.11 43.49 90.63
CA GLN A 288 35.12 44.62 90.92
C GLN A 288 35.30 45.71 92.06
N THR A 289 34.75 46.97 92.10
CA THR A 289 34.14 48.04 91.20
C THR A 289 34.01 49.46 91.91
N ARG A 290 33.84 50.62 91.20
CA ARG A 290 33.38 51.98 91.71
C ARG A 290 33.14 53.02 90.55
N ASN A 291 32.66 54.31 90.59
CA ASN A 291 32.01 55.31 91.52
C ASN A 291 31.32 56.49 90.71
N GLN A 292 30.50 57.41 91.29
CA GLN A 292 29.94 58.66 90.64
C GLN A 292 29.57 59.83 91.61
N TYR A 293 29.58 61.12 91.16
CA TYR A 293 28.58 62.21 91.42
C TYR A 293 29.02 63.60 90.86
N SER A 294 28.54 64.04 89.69
CA SER A 294 28.79 65.42 89.16
C SER A 294 27.79 65.95 88.11
N VAL A 295 26.73 65.19 87.81
CA VAL A 295 26.02 65.28 86.51
C VAL A 295 24.91 66.36 86.45
N HIS A 296 24.32 66.72 87.59
CA HIS A 296 23.00 67.39 87.61
C HIS A 296 22.97 68.84 87.08
N ALA A 297 24.09 69.56 87.02
CA ALA A 297 24.10 70.97 86.59
C ALA A 297 23.89 71.15 85.07
N HIS A 298 24.37 70.22 84.24
CA HIS A 298 24.14 70.27 82.78
C HIS A 298 22.73 69.81 82.38
N GLN A 299 21.99 69.20 83.32
CA GLN A 299 20.76 68.47 83.04
C GLN A 299 19.56 69.39 82.74
N VAL A 300 19.57 70.63 83.24
CA VAL A 300 18.45 71.59 83.05
C VAL A 300 18.48 72.27 81.67
N SER A 301 19.65 72.77 81.23
CA SER A 301 19.77 73.40 79.90
C SER A 301 19.51 72.40 78.76
N HIS A 302 19.84 71.12 78.98
CA HIS A 302 19.49 70.03 78.07
C HIS A 302 17.96 69.88 77.90
N LEU A 303 17.17 70.08 78.96
CA LEU A 303 15.72 69.89 78.93
C LEU A 303 15.00 70.93 78.05
N GLU A 304 15.40 72.20 78.12
CA GLU A 304 14.82 73.26 77.28
C GLU A 304 15.12 73.05 75.78
N SER A 305 16.32 72.57 75.47
CA SER A 305 16.68 72.12 74.11
C SER A 305 15.79 70.97 73.66
N THR A 306 15.54 69.96 74.51
CA THR A 306 14.67 68.83 74.15
C THR A 306 13.20 69.23 73.99
N VAL A 307 12.67 70.21 74.72
CA VAL A 307 11.27 70.66 74.53
C VAL A 307 11.09 71.37 73.17
N SER A 308 12.10 72.09 72.70
CA SER A 308 12.07 72.70 71.37
C SER A 308 12.20 71.65 70.26
N GLN A 309 13.12 70.68 70.44
CA GLN A 309 13.30 69.51 69.58
C GLN A 309 11.99 68.71 69.44
N LEU A 310 11.38 68.31 70.56
CA LEU A 310 10.14 67.53 70.62
C LEU A 310 8.94 68.22 69.93
N ARG A 311 8.91 69.56 69.88
CA ARG A 311 7.87 70.30 69.13
C ARG A 311 8.08 70.22 67.62
N SER A 312 9.33 70.30 67.17
CA SER A 312 9.66 70.09 65.75
C SER A 312 9.39 68.64 65.34
N GLU A 313 9.76 67.68 66.18
CA GLU A 313 9.51 66.25 65.98
C GLU A 313 8.01 65.94 65.95
N LEU A 314 7.19 66.55 66.82
CA LEU A 314 5.74 66.38 66.81
C LEU A 314 5.09 66.95 65.53
N GLN A 315 5.57 68.10 65.04
CA GLN A 315 5.07 68.69 63.81
C GLN A 315 5.47 67.87 62.58
N GLU A 316 6.70 67.34 62.55
CA GLU A 316 7.15 66.49 61.45
C GLU A 316 6.50 65.10 61.48
N ALA A 317 6.33 64.51 62.66
CA ALA A 317 5.55 63.29 62.84
C ALA A 317 4.10 63.46 62.37
N LYS A 318 3.46 64.60 62.65
CA LYS A 318 2.11 64.90 62.13
C LYS A 318 2.11 64.93 60.59
N ARG A 319 3.09 65.56 59.96
CA ARG A 319 3.25 65.58 58.49
C ARG A 319 3.40 64.16 57.93
N ILE A 320 4.29 63.36 58.53
CA ILE A 320 4.52 61.95 58.16
C ILE A 320 3.26 61.10 58.33
N TYR A 321 2.42 61.35 59.34
CA TYR A 321 1.13 60.68 59.49
C TYR A 321 0.11 61.11 58.43
N GLU A 322 0.10 62.38 58.02
CA GLU A 322 -0.79 62.88 56.95
C GLU A 322 -0.36 62.31 55.59
N ASP A 323 0.93 62.35 55.25
CA ASP A 323 1.52 61.70 54.07
C ASP A 323 1.23 60.19 54.05
N LYS A 324 1.29 59.53 55.22
CA LYS A 324 1.03 58.08 55.34
C LYS A 324 -0.46 57.73 55.25
N VAL A 325 -1.38 58.62 55.62
CA VAL A 325 -2.81 58.44 55.35
C VAL A 325 -3.08 58.55 53.85
N GLU A 326 -2.50 59.54 53.16
CA GLU A 326 -2.67 59.68 51.70
C GLU A 326 -2.09 58.48 50.92
N ASP A 327 -0.97 57.91 51.36
CA ASP A 327 -0.41 56.65 50.86
C ASP A 327 -1.33 55.45 51.09
N LEU A 328 -1.91 55.31 52.30
CA LEU A 328 -2.86 54.24 52.61
C LEU A 328 -4.18 54.38 51.84
N GLU A 329 -4.67 55.59 51.58
CA GLU A 329 -5.85 55.83 50.76
C GLU A 329 -5.60 55.46 49.28
N LYS A 330 -4.40 55.78 48.74
CA LYS A 330 -3.99 55.34 47.40
C LYS A 330 -3.87 53.81 47.30
N GLN A 331 -3.28 53.15 48.30
CA GLN A 331 -3.19 51.69 48.37
C GLN A 331 -4.59 51.05 48.46
N LEU A 332 -5.52 51.65 49.21
CA LEU A 332 -6.90 51.18 49.31
C LEU A 332 -7.69 51.37 48.01
N HIS A 333 -7.38 52.42 47.22
CA HIS A 333 -7.92 52.58 45.87
C HIS A 333 -7.33 51.59 44.85
N LEU A 334 -6.03 51.31 44.91
CA LEU A 334 -5.37 50.27 44.10
C LEU A 334 -5.98 48.88 44.38
N ALA A 335 -6.03 48.48 45.66
CA ALA A 335 -6.62 47.21 46.07
C ALA A 335 -8.11 47.06 45.65
N ARG A 336 -8.85 48.17 45.52
CA ARG A 336 -10.23 48.15 44.98
C ARG A 336 -10.28 47.99 43.46
N SER A 337 -9.29 48.48 42.72
CA SER A 337 -9.15 48.21 41.27
C SER A 337 -8.77 46.75 41.06
N GLU A 338 -7.75 46.27 41.78
CA GLU A 338 -7.28 44.88 41.76
C GLU A 338 -8.40 43.88 42.09
N ILE A 339 -9.25 44.16 43.08
CA ILE A 339 -10.42 43.33 43.40
C ILE A 339 -11.49 43.37 42.28
N ALA A 340 -11.71 44.51 41.62
CA ALA A 340 -12.66 44.61 40.52
C ALA A 340 -12.16 43.88 39.26
N GLU A 341 -10.88 44.02 38.95
CA GLU A 341 -10.18 43.34 37.86
C GLU A 341 -10.21 41.81 38.09
N ALA A 342 -9.83 41.35 39.29
CA ALA A 342 -9.90 39.94 39.67
C ALA A 342 -11.33 39.37 39.65
N GLN A 343 -12.36 40.18 39.94
CA GLN A 343 -13.76 39.76 39.77
C GLN A 343 -14.12 39.58 38.29
N THR A 344 -13.69 40.49 37.40
CA THR A 344 -13.92 40.31 35.96
C THR A 344 -13.15 39.12 35.37
N GLU A 345 -11.93 38.86 35.85
CA GLU A 345 -11.17 37.65 35.49
C GLU A 345 -11.86 36.37 36.01
N GLN A 346 -12.41 36.40 37.23
CA GLN A 346 -13.18 35.28 37.79
C GLN A 346 -14.43 35.00 36.96
N ASP A 347 -15.19 36.04 36.60
CA ASP A 347 -16.42 35.91 35.83
C ASP A 347 -16.13 35.41 34.39
N GLN A 348 -15.04 35.87 33.77
CA GLN A 348 -14.55 35.35 32.49
C GLN A 348 -14.10 33.87 32.59
N CYS A 349 -13.27 33.51 33.57
CA CYS A 349 -12.88 32.13 33.83
C CYS A 349 -14.09 31.21 34.08
N SER A 350 -15.14 31.73 34.74
CA SER A 350 -16.40 31.02 34.97
C SER A 350 -17.13 30.72 33.65
N GLN A 351 -17.20 31.72 32.75
CA GLN A 351 -17.79 31.56 31.41
C GLN A 351 -16.96 30.63 30.52
N GLU A 352 -15.64 30.73 30.52
CA GLU A 352 -14.73 29.85 29.78
C GLU A 352 -14.80 28.40 30.29
N SER A 353 -14.89 28.21 31.61
CA SER A 353 -15.14 26.91 32.24
C SER A 353 -16.47 26.30 31.83
N GLY A 354 -17.54 27.12 31.73
CA GLY A 354 -18.84 26.70 31.19
C GLY A 354 -18.75 26.23 29.73
N ASN A 355 -18.12 27.02 28.86
CA ASN A 355 -17.92 26.67 27.45
C ASN A 355 -17.09 25.38 27.30
N LEU A 356 -16.04 25.21 28.12
CA LEU A 356 -15.20 24.00 28.12
C LEU A 356 -15.96 22.78 28.63
N ASN A 357 -16.82 22.94 29.65
CA ASN A 357 -17.69 21.88 30.14
C ASN A 357 -18.70 21.43 29.07
N ASP A 358 -19.28 22.35 28.30
CA ASP A 358 -20.20 22.01 27.20
C ASP A 358 -19.47 21.27 26.07
N TRP A 359 -18.23 21.68 25.74
CA TRP A 359 -17.37 20.97 24.80
C TRP A 359 -17.02 19.56 25.28
N ILE A 360 -16.74 19.39 26.58
CA ILE A 360 -16.54 18.07 27.20
C ILE A 360 -17.80 17.20 27.10
N HIS A 361 -19.00 17.76 27.32
CA HIS A 361 -20.26 17.02 27.15
C HIS A 361 -20.48 16.60 25.69
N GLN A 362 -20.12 17.44 24.73
CA GLN A 362 -20.20 17.11 23.30
C GLN A 362 -19.20 16.00 22.93
N LEU A 363 -17.96 16.07 23.43
CA LEU A 363 -16.95 15.01 23.23
C LEU A 363 -17.35 13.68 23.88
N LEU A 364 -17.90 13.70 25.09
CA LEU A 364 -18.42 12.49 25.76
C LEU A 364 -19.58 11.86 24.97
N THR A 365 -20.41 12.67 24.31
CA THR A 365 -21.51 12.20 23.47
C THR A 365 -21.00 11.53 22.19
N GLU A 366 -20.04 12.14 21.48
CA GLU A 366 -19.41 11.51 20.31
C GLU A 366 -18.55 10.30 20.70
N LEU A 367 -17.89 10.31 21.85
CA LEU A 367 -17.17 9.13 22.37
C LEU A 367 -18.12 7.96 22.63
N HIS A 368 -19.26 8.20 23.27
CA HIS A 368 -20.27 7.16 23.51
C HIS A 368 -20.83 6.59 22.20
N LYS A 369 -21.08 7.44 21.21
CA LYS A 369 -21.47 7.04 19.85
C LYS A 369 -20.37 6.22 19.16
N LYS A 370 -19.09 6.59 19.30
CA LYS A 370 -17.96 5.82 18.78
C LYS A 370 -17.75 4.48 19.49
N GLU A 371 -18.03 4.37 20.78
CA GLU A 371 -18.07 3.07 21.48
C GLU A 371 -19.19 2.18 20.95
N ILE A 372 -20.38 2.74 20.65
CA ILE A 372 -21.47 2.00 20.00
C ILE A 372 -21.07 1.52 18.60
N GLU A 373 -20.52 2.41 17.75
CA GLU A 373 -20.01 2.04 16.42
C GLU A 373 -18.94 0.93 16.51
N LEU A 374 -17.98 1.06 17.44
CA LEU A 374 -16.96 0.06 17.71
C LEU A 374 -17.54 -1.28 18.23
N SER A 375 -18.61 -1.24 19.04
CA SER A 375 -19.28 -2.46 19.52
C SER A 375 -19.98 -3.22 18.39
N LEU A 376 -20.56 -2.50 17.43
CA LEU A 376 -21.18 -3.08 16.24
C LEU A 376 -20.11 -3.67 15.31
N GLU A 377 -19.00 -2.97 15.11
CA GLU A 377 -17.88 -3.47 14.29
C GLU A 377 -17.21 -4.71 14.92
N LYS A 378 -17.08 -4.75 16.26
CA LYS A 378 -16.61 -5.96 16.99
C LYS A 378 -17.54 -7.16 16.76
N GLU A 379 -18.85 -6.99 16.84
CA GLU A 379 -19.83 -8.07 16.59
C GLU A 379 -19.90 -8.45 15.09
N GLN A 380 -19.70 -7.51 14.17
CA GLN A 380 -19.59 -7.79 12.73
C GLN A 380 -18.32 -8.62 12.42
N ASN A 381 -17.17 -8.23 12.95
CA ASN A 381 -15.92 -9.00 12.80
C ASN A 381 -16.04 -10.39 13.44
N LYS A 382 -16.67 -10.51 14.61
CA LYS A 382 -16.95 -11.81 15.22
C LYS A 382 -17.76 -12.72 14.29
N ARG A 383 -18.83 -12.22 13.67
CA ARG A 383 -19.62 -13.00 12.68
C ARG A 383 -18.82 -13.39 11.44
N PHE A 384 -17.82 -12.58 11.05
CA PHE A 384 -16.87 -12.93 10.01
C PHE A 384 -15.94 -14.08 10.46
N TRP A 385 -15.41 -14.03 11.69
CA TRP A 385 -14.62 -15.11 12.27
C TRP A 385 -15.42 -16.42 12.44
N ASP A 386 -16.66 -16.34 12.92
CA ASP A 386 -17.57 -17.50 13.03
C ASP A 386 -17.76 -18.15 11.64
N ARG A 387 -18.11 -17.36 10.62
CA ARG A 387 -18.24 -17.83 9.23
C ARG A 387 -16.92 -18.37 8.65
N ASN A 388 -15.79 -17.75 8.95
CA ASN A 388 -14.49 -18.21 8.45
C ASN A 388 -14.10 -19.54 9.11
N THR A 389 -14.50 -19.75 10.37
CA THR A 389 -14.33 -21.03 11.08
C THR A 389 -15.20 -22.12 10.43
N ASP A 390 -16.48 -21.85 10.17
CA ASP A 390 -17.36 -22.76 9.42
C ASP A 390 -16.81 -23.10 8.03
N ASN A 391 -16.29 -22.10 7.30
CA ASN A 391 -15.63 -22.29 6.01
C ASN A 391 -14.37 -23.16 6.12
N SER A 392 -13.53 -22.97 7.15
CA SER A 392 -12.35 -23.82 7.38
C SER A 392 -12.75 -25.27 7.66
N ILE A 393 -13.76 -25.49 8.50
CA ILE A 393 -14.31 -26.83 8.79
C ILE A 393 -14.82 -27.50 7.51
N ALA A 394 -15.49 -26.75 6.62
CA ALA A 394 -15.94 -27.25 5.32
C ALA A 394 -14.76 -27.58 4.38
N ILE A 395 -13.72 -26.73 4.35
CA ILE A 395 -12.50 -26.96 3.55
C ILE A 395 -11.74 -28.19 4.06
N ASP A 396 -11.58 -28.35 5.37
CA ASP A 396 -10.87 -29.49 5.96
C ASP A 396 -11.66 -30.79 5.83
N HIS A 397 -12.99 -30.73 5.82
CA HIS A 397 -13.83 -31.87 5.43
C HIS A 397 -13.63 -32.26 3.95
N LEU A 398 -13.54 -31.28 3.04
CA LEU A 398 -13.27 -31.53 1.61
C LEU A 398 -11.85 -32.06 1.36
N ARG A 399 -10.84 -31.54 2.07
CA ARG A 399 -9.46 -32.09 2.10
C ARG A 399 -9.48 -33.55 2.56
N THR A 400 -10.15 -33.83 3.68
CA THR A 400 -10.30 -35.20 4.20
C THR A 400 -11.00 -36.13 3.19
N GLN A 401 -12.00 -35.66 2.44
CA GLN A 401 -12.60 -36.45 1.36
C GLN A 401 -11.63 -36.69 0.20
N LEU A 402 -10.87 -35.68 -0.20
CA LEU A 402 -9.87 -35.76 -1.27
C LEU A 402 -8.75 -36.76 -0.91
N ASP A 403 -8.21 -36.68 0.31
CA ASP A 403 -7.17 -37.61 0.80
C ASP A 403 -7.68 -39.05 0.85
N ASN A 404 -8.92 -39.27 1.30
CA ASN A 404 -9.56 -40.58 1.25
C ASN A 404 -9.71 -41.10 -0.19
N LYS A 405 -9.94 -40.22 -1.18
CA LYS A 405 -9.98 -40.58 -2.60
C LYS A 405 -8.58 -40.86 -3.17
N THR A 406 -7.58 -40.08 -2.81
CA THR A 406 -6.17 -40.32 -3.15
C THR A 406 -5.69 -41.68 -2.61
N MET A 407 -6.01 -42.00 -1.35
CA MET A 407 -5.72 -43.32 -0.77
C MET A 407 -6.52 -44.46 -1.42
N GLN A 408 -7.74 -44.22 -1.93
CA GLN A 408 -8.47 -45.22 -2.72
C GLN A 408 -7.79 -45.44 -4.08
N LEU A 409 -7.37 -44.37 -4.77
CA LEU A 409 -6.64 -44.45 -6.04
C LEU A 409 -5.29 -45.16 -5.88
N GLN A 410 -4.50 -44.83 -4.85
CA GLN A 410 -3.21 -45.48 -4.60
C GLN A 410 -3.35 -46.98 -4.31
N ARG A 411 -4.39 -47.40 -3.59
CA ARG A 411 -4.70 -48.83 -3.39
C ARG A 411 -5.06 -49.53 -4.71
N MET A 412 -5.84 -48.88 -5.58
CA MET A 412 -6.16 -49.40 -6.91
C MET A 412 -4.94 -49.43 -7.85
N GLU A 413 -4.05 -48.45 -7.76
CA GLU A 413 -2.80 -48.43 -8.53
C GLU A 413 -1.86 -49.57 -8.09
N ASN A 414 -1.79 -49.85 -6.79
CA ASN A 414 -0.99 -50.94 -6.24
C ASN A 414 -1.54 -52.31 -6.66
N THR A 415 -2.87 -52.55 -6.60
CA THR A 415 -3.42 -53.83 -7.11
C THR A 415 -3.25 -53.98 -8.62
N VAL A 416 -3.27 -52.89 -9.39
CA VAL A 416 -2.91 -52.91 -10.83
C VAL A 416 -1.42 -53.23 -11.05
N LYS A 417 -0.52 -52.74 -10.18
CA LYS A 417 0.91 -53.11 -10.20
C LYS A 417 1.11 -54.60 -9.87
N GLU A 418 0.44 -55.11 -8.84
CA GLU A 418 0.47 -56.53 -8.43
C GLU A 418 -0.06 -57.47 -9.52
N VAL A 419 -1.19 -57.13 -10.15
CA VAL A 419 -1.73 -57.90 -11.28
C VAL A 419 -0.77 -57.87 -12.48
N ARG A 420 -0.10 -56.75 -12.74
CA ARG A 420 0.92 -56.63 -13.80
C ARG A 420 2.15 -57.49 -13.51
N THR A 421 2.65 -57.51 -12.27
CA THR A 421 3.83 -58.32 -11.90
C THR A 421 3.51 -59.81 -11.87
N GLU A 422 2.33 -60.23 -11.40
CA GLU A 422 1.95 -61.65 -11.48
C GLU A 422 1.74 -62.11 -12.93
N CYS A 423 1.15 -61.27 -13.80
CA CYS A 423 1.03 -61.56 -15.22
C CYS A 423 2.41 -61.73 -15.89
N HIS A 424 3.36 -60.84 -15.58
CA HIS A 424 4.74 -60.98 -16.04
C HIS A 424 5.38 -62.27 -15.54
N ARG A 425 5.26 -62.56 -14.24
CA ARG A 425 5.77 -63.79 -13.61
C ARG A 425 5.10 -65.05 -14.16
N GLN A 426 3.85 -64.98 -14.62
CA GLN A 426 3.18 -66.10 -15.29
C GLN A 426 3.78 -66.36 -16.67
N MET A 427 4.09 -65.30 -17.43
CA MET A 427 4.78 -65.39 -18.71
C MET A 427 6.22 -65.94 -18.54
N GLU A 428 6.96 -65.49 -17.53
CA GLU A 428 8.30 -66.02 -17.20
C GLU A 428 8.27 -67.53 -16.90
N ARG A 429 7.33 -68.00 -16.08
CA ARG A 429 7.13 -69.44 -15.81
C ARG A 429 6.87 -70.24 -17.10
N GLN A 430 6.04 -69.71 -18.00
CA GLN A 430 5.76 -70.37 -19.28
C GLN A 430 7.01 -70.43 -20.17
N MET A 431 7.78 -69.34 -20.25
CA MET A 431 9.06 -69.31 -20.97
C MET A 431 10.09 -70.29 -20.39
N ALA A 432 10.17 -70.41 -19.06
CA ALA A 432 11.04 -71.38 -18.39
C ALA A 432 10.64 -72.83 -18.71
N ALA A 433 9.34 -73.17 -18.65
CA ALA A 433 8.84 -74.50 -19.00
C ALA A 433 9.06 -74.85 -20.49
N ILE A 434 8.94 -73.86 -21.39
CA ILE A 434 9.29 -74.02 -22.81
C ILE A 434 10.80 -74.27 -22.98
N LYS A 435 11.64 -73.52 -22.25
CA LYS A 435 13.11 -73.71 -22.27
C LYS A 435 13.50 -75.11 -21.79
N GLU A 436 12.96 -75.56 -20.65
CA GLU A 436 13.23 -76.92 -20.13
C GLU A 436 12.77 -78.01 -21.11
N LYS A 437 11.62 -77.83 -21.77
CA LYS A 437 11.16 -78.73 -22.84
C LYS A 437 12.13 -78.77 -24.02
N ASN A 438 12.68 -77.64 -24.44
CA ASN A 438 13.66 -77.59 -25.52
C ASN A 438 15.00 -78.24 -25.10
N GLU A 439 15.44 -78.03 -23.85
CA GLU A 439 16.61 -78.70 -23.29
C GLU A 439 16.41 -80.22 -23.17
N SER A 440 15.21 -80.69 -22.80
CA SER A 440 14.93 -82.13 -22.72
C SER A 440 14.89 -82.79 -24.11
N ILE A 441 14.40 -82.10 -25.14
CA ILE A 441 14.53 -82.53 -26.55
C ILE A 441 16.01 -82.64 -26.93
N GLY A 442 16.84 -81.64 -26.59
CA GLY A 442 18.29 -81.70 -26.82
C GLY A 442 18.98 -82.85 -26.08
N ARG A 443 18.58 -83.14 -24.83
CA ARG A 443 19.05 -84.31 -24.06
C ARG A 443 18.66 -85.62 -24.74
N ILE A 444 17.44 -85.75 -25.27
CA ILE A 444 16.99 -86.93 -26.04
C ILE A 444 17.81 -87.12 -27.32
N SER A 445 18.11 -86.04 -28.05
CA SER A 445 18.98 -86.10 -29.24
C SER A 445 20.40 -86.57 -28.88
N SER A 446 20.99 -86.05 -27.80
CA SER A 446 22.32 -86.46 -27.32
C SER A 446 22.35 -87.94 -26.89
N LEU A 447 21.34 -88.39 -26.13
CA LEU A 447 21.20 -89.79 -25.71
C LEU A 447 21.01 -90.74 -26.90
N THR A 448 20.37 -90.29 -27.97
CA THR A 448 20.22 -91.08 -29.22
C THR A 448 21.58 -91.30 -29.89
N VAL A 449 22.44 -90.26 -29.94
CA VAL A 449 23.81 -90.38 -30.45
C VAL A 449 24.68 -91.27 -29.55
N GLN A 450 24.56 -91.13 -28.22
CA GLN A 450 25.31 -91.97 -27.29
C GLN A 450 24.89 -93.45 -27.38
N LEU A 451 23.60 -93.75 -27.54
CA LEU A 451 23.10 -95.11 -27.74
C LEU A 451 23.69 -95.77 -28.99
N GLU A 452 23.84 -95.02 -30.09
CA GLU A 452 24.46 -95.58 -31.31
C GLU A 452 25.97 -95.81 -31.14
N SER A 453 26.68 -94.86 -30.52
CA SER A 453 28.12 -95.02 -30.23
C SER A 453 28.43 -96.19 -29.28
N THR A 454 27.53 -96.48 -28.32
CA THR A 454 27.72 -97.55 -27.34
C THR A 454 27.39 -98.94 -27.90
N LYS A 455 26.50 -99.06 -28.89
CA LYS A 455 26.40 -100.29 -29.71
C LYS A 455 27.72 -100.58 -30.42
N GLU A 456 28.33 -99.56 -31.03
CA GLU A 456 29.57 -99.71 -31.81
C GLU A 456 30.77 -100.11 -30.94
N THR A 457 30.86 -99.62 -29.69
CA THR A 457 31.92 -100.05 -28.75
C THR A 457 31.65 -101.41 -28.12
N LEU A 458 30.39 -101.79 -27.90
CA LEU A 458 30.04 -103.14 -27.40
C LEU A 458 30.55 -104.23 -28.34
N CYS A 459 30.38 -104.05 -29.66
CA CYS A 459 30.90 -104.99 -30.67
C CYS A 459 32.43 -105.16 -30.59
N LYS A 460 33.18 -104.12 -30.21
CA LYS A 460 34.66 -104.16 -30.17
C LYS A 460 35.18 -104.78 -28.86
N LEU A 461 34.55 -104.46 -27.73
CA LEU A 461 34.91 -105.03 -26.43
C LEU A 461 34.60 -106.53 -26.31
N GLN A 462 33.64 -107.04 -27.10
CA GLN A 462 33.34 -108.46 -27.14
C GLN A 462 34.48 -109.29 -27.76
N ASP A 463 35.23 -108.74 -28.71
CA ASP A 463 36.42 -109.39 -29.30
C ASP A 463 37.58 -109.42 -28.29
N ASP A 464 37.92 -108.28 -27.69
CA ASP A 464 39.04 -108.14 -26.73
C ASP A 464 38.90 -109.05 -25.48
N LEU A 465 37.67 -109.25 -24.99
CA LEU A 465 37.42 -110.11 -23.82
C LEU A 465 37.85 -111.56 -24.07
N THR A 466 37.74 -112.06 -25.31
CA THR A 466 38.16 -113.44 -25.64
C THR A 466 39.68 -113.63 -25.55
N ALA A 467 40.46 -112.58 -25.82
CA ALA A 467 41.92 -112.64 -25.78
C ALA A 467 42.46 -112.67 -24.33
N LYS A 468 41.85 -111.92 -23.40
CA LYS A 468 42.36 -111.77 -22.03
C LYS A 468 42.12 -112.96 -21.11
N GLN A 469 41.24 -113.88 -21.48
CA GLN A 469 41.00 -115.13 -20.74
C GLN A 469 42.24 -116.05 -20.69
N VAL A 470 43.15 -115.96 -21.67
CA VAL A 470 44.29 -116.87 -21.83
C VAL A 470 45.50 -116.48 -20.98
N ASP A 471 45.74 -115.18 -20.78
CA ASP A 471 46.96 -114.71 -20.09
C ASP A 471 47.00 -115.11 -18.60
N LEU A 472 45.84 -115.12 -17.93
CA LEU A 472 45.72 -115.27 -16.48
C LEU A 472 46.20 -116.63 -15.96
N GLU A 473 46.00 -117.70 -16.73
CA GLU A 473 46.31 -119.08 -16.34
C GLU A 473 47.82 -119.37 -16.25
N THR A 474 48.68 -118.45 -16.74
CA THR A 474 50.14 -118.59 -16.70
C THR A 474 50.81 -117.99 -15.45
N ALA A 475 50.11 -117.12 -14.70
CA ALA A 475 50.73 -116.30 -13.66
C ALA A 475 50.99 -117.02 -12.32
N GLU A 476 50.17 -118.01 -11.96
CA GLU A 476 50.14 -118.61 -10.60
C GLU A 476 51.36 -119.49 -10.24
N LYS A 477 52.29 -119.72 -11.18
CA LYS A 477 53.32 -120.77 -11.08
C LYS A 477 54.67 -120.35 -10.49
N THR A 478 54.85 -119.08 -10.12
CA THR A 478 56.19 -118.47 -9.88
C THR A 478 56.51 -118.15 -8.41
N VAL A 479 55.56 -118.25 -7.49
CA VAL A 479 55.66 -117.67 -6.13
C VAL A 479 56.56 -118.46 -5.16
N SER A 480 56.78 -119.76 -5.36
CA SER A 480 57.37 -120.66 -4.34
C SER A 480 58.87 -120.50 -4.02
N ASN A 481 59.63 -119.68 -4.75
CA ASN A 481 61.10 -119.77 -4.78
C ASN A 481 61.88 -118.78 -3.86
N LEU A 482 61.23 -117.90 -3.10
CA LEU A 482 61.92 -116.79 -2.40
C LEU A 482 62.32 -117.05 -0.93
N THR A 483 61.93 -118.18 -0.33
CA THR A 483 61.98 -118.39 1.14
C THR A 483 63.38 -118.65 1.73
N ALA A 484 64.43 -118.84 0.91
CA ALA A 484 65.70 -119.44 1.35
C ALA A 484 66.82 -118.48 1.81
N SER A 485 66.65 -117.15 1.72
CA SER A 485 67.79 -116.21 1.72
C SER A 485 68.19 -115.58 3.08
N LEU A 486 67.57 -115.96 4.20
CA LEU A 486 67.61 -115.13 5.43
C LEU A 486 68.77 -115.41 6.43
N GLN A 487 69.50 -116.53 6.28
CA GLN A 487 70.20 -117.17 7.42
C GLN A 487 71.68 -116.76 7.65
N GLU A 488 72.21 -115.75 6.95
CA GLU A 488 73.67 -115.55 6.85
C GLU A 488 74.30 -114.47 7.78
N LYS A 489 73.51 -113.73 8.58
CA LYS A 489 73.95 -112.41 9.09
C LYS A 489 74.52 -112.31 10.52
N GLU A 490 74.67 -113.40 11.26
CA GLU A 490 74.75 -113.35 12.74
C GLU A 490 76.17 -113.32 13.37
N SER A 491 77.24 -113.33 12.57
CA SER A 491 78.59 -113.71 13.03
C SER A 491 79.60 -112.58 13.40
N ALA A 492 79.21 -111.29 13.32
CA ALA A 492 80.19 -110.20 13.18
C ALA A 492 80.64 -109.44 14.46
N LEU A 493 80.12 -109.73 15.66
CA LEU A 493 80.10 -108.76 16.77
C LEU A 493 81.27 -108.76 17.79
N GLU A 494 82.12 -109.79 17.84
CA GLU A 494 83.00 -110.03 19.03
C GLU A 494 84.32 -109.21 19.07
N VAL A 495 84.67 -108.46 18.02
CA VAL A 495 86.01 -107.85 17.88
C VAL A 495 86.22 -106.57 18.72
N THR A 496 85.17 -105.82 19.03
CA THR A 496 85.26 -104.42 19.52
C THR A 496 85.76 -104.24 20.96
N ARG A 497 85.86 -105.31 21.76
CA ARG A 497 85.99 -105.23 23.23
C ARG A 497 87.37 -104.81 23.77
N LYS A 498 88.42 -104.66 22.94
CA LYS A 498 89.81 -104.49 23.41
C LYS A 498 90.35 -103.06 23.50
N GLU A 499 89.76 -102.08 22.80
CA GLU A 499 90.34 -100.73 22.63
C GLU A 499 90.34 -99.89 23.92
N ILE A 500 89.34 -100.09 24.78
CA ILE A 500 88.94 -99.17 25.86
C ILE A 500 90.04 -98.91 26.92
N LYS A 501 90.95 -99.87 27.15
CA LYS A 501 91.94 -99.77 28.24
C LYS A 501 93.03 -98.69 28.03
N LYS A 502 93.17 -98.13 26.84
CA LYS A 502 94.27 -97.19 26.50
C LYS A 502 94.02 -95.73 26.91
N LEU A 503 92.75 -95.31 27.05
CA LEU A 503 92.39 -93.90 27.21
C LEU A 503 92.54 -93.35 28.64
N HIS A 504 92.56 -94.21 29.66
CA HIS A 504 92.49 -93.80 31.07
C HIS A 504 93.72 -93.00 31.55
N SER A 505 94.91 -93.21 30.96
CA SER A 505 96.16 -92.57 31.38
C SER A 505 96.32 -91.12 30.90
N GLN A 506 95.52 -90.66 29.92
CA GLN A 506 95.56 -89.26 29.45
C GLN A 506 94.73 -88.30 30.32
N LEU A 507 93.91 -88.83 31.25
CA LEU A 507 93.01 -88.00 32.07
C LEU A 507 93.75 -87.18 33.14
N GLY A 508 94.90 -87.68 33.62
CA GLY A 508 95.63 -87.10 34.76
C GLY A 508 96.28 -85.74 34.51
N SER A 509 96.77 -85.46 33.29
CA SER A 509 97.43 -84.19 32.99
C SER A 509 96.46 -83.01 32.85
N ARG A 510 95.27 -83.25 32.29
CA ARG A 510 94.20 -82.23 32.15
C ARG A 510 93.72 -81.64 33.48
N MET A 511 93.93 -82.34 34.59
CA MET A 511 93.43 -81.93 35.90
C MET A 511 94.22 -80.76 36.51
N GLN A 512 95.44 -80.46 36.03
CA GLN A 512 96.22 -79.30 36.47
C GLN A 512 95.88 -78.01 35.70
N GLU A 513 95.55 -78.11 34.39
CA GLU A 513 95.12 -76.96 33.58
C GLU A 513 93.82 -76.34 34.11
N LEU A 514 92.89 -77.19 34.58
CA LEU A 514 91.63 -76.79 35.23
C LEU A 514 91.82 -75.88 36.44
N GLN A 515 92.94 -76.01 37.16
CA GLN A 515 93.21 -75.19 38.35
C GLN A 515 93.68 -73.76 38.01
N HIS A 516 94.23 -73.55 36.80
CA HIS A 516 94.58 -72.21 36.32
C HIS A 516 93.35 -71.47 35.76
N LEU A 517 92.50 -72.17 35.00
CA LEU A 517 91.29 -71.59 34.40
C LEU A 517 90.36 -70.97 35.45
N LYS A 518 90.25 -71.61 36.63
CA LYS A 518 89.41 -71.12 37.73
C LYS A 518 89.84 -69.75 38.30
N ASN A 519 91.14 -69.43 38.29
CA ASN A 519 91.61 -68.14 38.76
C ASN A 519 91.33 -67.00 37.75
N GLU A 520 91.10 -67.33 36.48
CA GLU A 520 90.69 -66.40 35.43
C GLU A 520 89.15 -66.17 35.45
N GLU A 521 88.39 -67.21 35.80
CA GLU A 521 86.93 -67.19 36.02
C GLU A 521 86.52 -66.12 37.05
N ASP A 522 87.18 -66.10 38.23
CA ASP A 522 86.93 -65.12 39.29
C ASP A 522 87.21 -63.66 38.85
N ARG A 523 88.15 -63.44 37.92
CA ARG A 523 88.46 -62.11 37.37
C ARG A 523 87.41 -61.64 36.36
N LEU A 524 86.90 -62.56 35.54
CA LEU A 524 85.82 -62.29 34.59
C LEU A 524 84.51 -61.96 35.33
N HIS A 525 84.22 -62.65 36.45
CA HIS A 525 83.02 -62.39 37.23
C HIS A 525 82.98 -60.96 37.79
N ASN A 526 84.09 -60.43 38.31
CA ASN A 526 84.18 -59.03 38.76
C ASN A 526 83.95 -58.02 37.63
N MET A 527 84.56 -58.22 36.44
CA MET A 527 84.30 -57.35 35.28
C MET A 527 82.83 -57.38 34.84
N GLN A 528 82.14 -58.51 34.99
CA GLN A 528 80.72 -58.58 34.63
C GLN A 528 79.83 -57.79 35.61
N LEU A 529 80.09 -57.85 36.92
CA LEU A 529 79.39 -57.04 37.93
C LEU A 529 79.59 -55.53 37.68
N GLU A 530 80.78 -55.12 37.25
CA GLU A 530 81.08 -53.72 36.89
C GLU A 530 80.32 -53.29 35.62
N CYS A 531 80.23 -54.17 34.61
CA CYS A 531 79.40 -53.94 33.41
C CYS A 531 77.90 -53.86 33.72
N GLU A 532 77.38 -54.71 34.61
CA GLU A 532 75.97 -54.68 35.04
C GLU A 532 75.65 -53.39 35.82
N THR A 533 76.60 -52.93 36.65
CA THR A 533 76.49 -51.64 37.38
C THR A 533 76.44 -50.45 36.42
N LEU A 534 77.30 -50.41 35.39
CA LEU A 534 77.27 -49.36 34.37
C LEU A 534 75.98 -49.40 33.53
N LYS A 535 75.47 -50.60 33.20
CA LYS A 535 74.22 -50.78 32.47
C LYS A 535 73.01 -50.22 33.24
N LEU A 536 72.97 -50.40 34.55
CA LEU A 536 71.94 -49.79 35.42
C LEU A 536 72.03 -48.26 35.44
N GLN A 537 73.24 -47.69 35.44
CA GLN A 537 73.41 -46.23 35.35
C GLN A 537 72.95 -45.66 34.00
N VAL A 538 73.18 -46.36 32.89
CA VAL A 538 72.68 -45.96 31.56
C VAL A 538 71.14 -45.96 31.55
N LEU A 539 70.50 -47.03 32.02
CA LEU A 539 69.04 -47.15 32.08
C LEU A 539 68.38 -46.03 32.91
N GLU A 540 68.97 -45.63 34.04
CA GLU A 540 68.42 -44.51 34.82
C GLU A 540 68.63 -43.15 34.14
N LYS A 541 69.70 -42.97 33.37
CA LYS A 541 69.88 -41.76 32.53
C LYS A 541 68.87 -41.71 31.38
N GLU A 542 68.60 -42.84 30.74
CA GLU A 542 67.57 -42.97 29.71
C GLU A 542 66.17 -42.68 30.28
N ARG A 543 65.84 -43.20 31.47
CA ARG A 543 64.58 -42.93 32.19
C ARG A 543 64.41 -41.45 32.56
N ILE A 544 65.50 -40.76 32.92
CA ILE A 544 65.50 -39.30 33.17
C ILE A 544 65.28 -38.52 31.86
N ILE A 545 65.87 -38.96 30.74
CA ILE A 545 65.67 -38.33 29.43
C ILE A 545 64.22 -38.50 28.96
N GLU A 546 63.60 -39.68 29.13
CA GLU A 546 62.16 -39.85 28.85
C GLU A 546 61.28 -38.91 29.68
N ALA A 547 61.61 -38.70 30.96
CA ALA A 547 60.86 -37.81 31.84
C ALA A 547 60.92 -36.35 31.35
N PHE A 548 62.10 -35.88 30.94
CA PHE A 548 62.25 -34.55 30.34
C PHE A 548 61.56 -34.43 28.97
N GLN A 549 61.61 -35.47 28.13
CA GLN A 549 60.90 -35.48 26.85
C GLN A 549 59.39 -35.33 27.06
N LYS A 550 58.79 -36.15 27.93
CA LYS A 550 57.37 -36.05 28.29
C LYS A 550 57.00 -34.68 28.88
N GLN A 551 57.91 -34.03 29.61
CA GLN A 551 57.72 -32.66 30.11
C GLN A 551 57.74 -31.61 28.99
N ILE A 552 58.63 -31.76 27.99
CA ILE A 552 58.70 -30.89 26.80
C ILE A 552 57.45 -31.08 25.92
N ASP A 553 57.00 -32.32 25.73
CA ASP A 553 55.82 -32.65 24.94
C ASP A 553 54.56 -32.03 25.57
N ASN A 554 54.36 -32.22 26.89
CA ASN A 554 53.29 -31.57 27.65
C ASN A 554 53.35 -30.03 27.57
N MET A 555 54.53 -29.43 27.72
CA MET A 555 54.69 -27.97 27.62
C MET A 555 54.33 -27.47 26.21
N THR A 556 54.71 -28.22 25.18
CA THR A 556 54.40 -27.91 23.77
C THR A 556 52.90 -28.02 23.50
N GLN A 557 52.22 -29.02 24.08
CA GLN A 557 50.76 -29.16 24.01
C GLN A 557 50.05 -27.96 24.66
N ILE A 558 50.49 -27.53 25.85
CA ILE A 558 49.92 -26.38 26.57
C ILE A 558 50.12 -25.07 25.78
N VAL A 559 51.31 -24.84 25.23
CA VAL A 559 51.57 -23.68 24.36
C VAL A 559 50.71 -23.73 23.08
N GLY A 560 50.54 -24.91 22.48
CA GLY A 560 49.65 -25.12 21.33
C GLY A 560 48.16 -24.98 21.64
N GLN A 561 47.73 -25.24 22.88
CA GLN A 561 46.38 -24.92 23.35
C GLN A 561 46.22 -23.41 23.54
N HIS A 562 47.11 -22.74 24.28
CA HIS A 562 47.05 -21.29 24.47
C HIS A 562 47.12 -20.52 23.15
N SER A 563 47.91 -20.96 22.17
CA SER A 563 47.96 -20.35 20.84
C SER A 563 46.64 -20.50 20.07
N ARG A 564 45.90 -21.60 20.26
CA ARG A 564 44.56 -21.79 19.68
C ARG A 564 43.51 -20.93 20.40
N THR A 565 43.52 -20.88 21.73
CA THR A 565 42.63 -20.00 22.51
C THR A 565 42.84 -18.52 22.17
N ALA A 566 44.09 -18.07 22.04
CA ALA A 566 44.40 -16.69 21.64
C ALA A 566 43.95 -16.39 20.20
N GLY A 567 44.08 -17.35 19.28
CA GLY A 567 43.54 -17.24 17.91
C GLY A 567 42.02 -17.11 17.90
N ALA A 568 41.31 -17.95 18.65
CA ALA A 568 39.85 -17.90 18.79
C ALA A 568 39.38 -16.55 19.35
N MET A 569 40.02 -16.04 20.41
CA MET A 569 39.70 -14.72 20.99
C MET A 569 39.93 -13.56 20.01
N GLU A 570 40.95 -13.61 19.16
CA GLU A 570 41.19 -12.56 18.16
C GLU A 570 40.19 -12.64 16.99
N VAL A 571 39.69 -13.83 16.66
CA VAL A 571 38.58 -14.04 15.71
C VAL A 571 37.26 -13.53 16.30
N GLU A 572 36.92 -13.91 17.53
CA GLU A 572 35.73 -13.42 18.27
C GLU A 572 35.71 -11.90 18.36
N LYS A 573 36.83 -11.30 18.77
CA LYS A 573 37.05 -9.84 18.77
C LYS A 573 36.86 -9.22 17.39
N SER A 574 37.32 -9.86 16.33
CA SER A 574 37.15 -9.37 14.96
C SER A 574 35.69 -9.43 14.49
N GLN A 575 34.97 -10.49 14.87
CA GLN A 575 33.53 -10.65 14.63
C GLN A 575 32.71 -9.61 15.41
N LEU A 576 32.99 -9.40 16.70
CA LEU A 576 32.35 -8.35 17.51
C LEU A 576 32.62 -6.95 16.96
N ILE A 577 33.83 -6.68 16.44
CA ILE A 577 34.14 -5.41 15.75
C ILE A 577 33.32 -5.28 14.47
N LYS A 578 33.13 -6.35 13.69
CA LYS A 578 32.25 -6.34 12.51
C LYS A 578 30.80 -6.03 12.91
N GLU A 579 30.24 -6.77 13.86
CA GLU A 579 28.88 -6.57 14.36
C GLU A 579 28.64 -5.14 14.88
N ILE A 580 29.59 -4.57 15.63
CA ILE A 580 29.50 -3.17 16.09
C ILE A 580 29.43 -2.18 14.91
N ASN A 581 30.14 -2.45 13.81
CA ASN A 581 30.07 -1.62 12.61
C ASN A 581 28.76 -1.85 11.82
N ASP A 582 28.27 -3.08 11.73
CA ASP A 582 27.00 -3.42 11.07
C ASP A 582 25.81 -2.80 11.83
N TRP A 583 25.78 -2.89 13.17
CA TRP A 583 24.82 -2.20 14.02
C TRP A 583 24.90 -0.67 13.89
N LYS A 584 26.11 -0.11 13.81
CA LYS A 584 26.32 1.33 13.62
C LYS A 584 25.81 1.81 12.25
N LEU A 585 25.99 1.01 11.20
CA LEU A 585 25.41 1.27 9.88
C LEU A 585 23.87 1.22 9.96
N LYS A 586 23.31 0.20 10.62
CA LYS A 586 21.86 0.04 10.82
C LYS A 586 21.23 1.21 11.58
N VAL A 587 21.93 1.76 12.58
CA VAL A 587 21.48 2.94 13.33
C VAL A 587 21.45 4.19 12.44
N GLU A 588 22.43 4.40 11.57
CA GLU A 588 22.44 5.55 10.66
C GLU A 588 21.38 5.41 9.55
N GLU A 589 21.13 4.19 9.03
CA GLU A 589 19.99 3.90 8.14
C GLU A 589 18.64 4.21 8.80
N LEU A 590 18.43 3.75 10.04
CA LEU A 590 17.20 4.00 10.80
C LEU A 590 17.01 5.49 11.13
N LYS A 591 18.11 6.22 11.33
CA LYS A 591 18.10 7.68 11.52
C LYS A 591 17.72 8.41 10.25
N ILE A 592 18.29 8.07 9.09
CA ILE A 592 17.86 8.61 7.78
C ILE A 592 16.36 8.32 7.55
N ALA A 593 15.92 7.09 7.81
CA ALA A 593 14.51 6.70 7.66
C ALA A 593 13.57 7.43 8.63
N LYS A 594 14.01 7.74 9.85
CA LYS A 594 13.29 8.60 10.81
C LYS A 594 13.17 10.03 10.27
N ASP A 595 14.30 10.62 9.86
CA ASP A 595 14.35 12.02 9.44
C ASP A 595 13.55 12.25 8.14
N GLU A 596 13.49 11.26 7.23
CA GLU A 596 12.58 11.22 6.08
C GLU A 596 11.08 11.16 6.48
N LYS A 597 10.75 10.47 7.58
CA LYS A 597 9.37 10.39 8.09
C LYS A 597 8.95 11.69 8.75
N GLU A 598 9.82 12.32 9.53
CA GLU A 598 9.58 13.64 10.14
C GLU A 598 9.39 14.72 9.06
N ALA A 599 10.23 14.74 8.02
CA ALA A 599 10.04 15.63 6.87
C ALA A 599 8.67 15.44 6.19
N ARG A 600 8.20 14.20 6.04
CA ARG A 600 6.90 13.89 5.44
C ARG A 600 5.72 14.22 6.37
N ILE A 601 5.91 14.13 7.69
CA ILE A 601 4.92 14.60 8.67
C ILE A 601 4.75 16.11 8.53
N HIS A 602 5.85 16.88 8.52
CA HIS A 602 5.79 18.34 8.33
C HIS A 602 5.19 18.77 6.98
N GLU A 603 5.41 18.02 5.91
CA GLU A 603 4.73 18.23 4.62
C GLU A 603 3.20 18.06 4.76
N MET A 604 2.75 17.01 5.45
CA MET A 604 1.32 16.77 5.70
C MET A 604 0.70 17.78 6.65
N GLU A 605 1.41 18.21 7.71
CA GLU A 605 0.97 19.27 8.63
C GLU A 605 0.80 20.62 7.91
N THR A 606 1.74 20.96 7.02
CA THR A 606 1.66 22.17 6.18
C THR A 606 0.43 22.11 5.27
N ARG A 607 0.24 20.99 4.57
CA ARG A 607 -0.89 20.80 3.66
C ARG A 607 -2.25 20.73 4.36
N LEU A 608 -2.30 20.19 5.58
CA LEU A 608 -3.49 20.26 6.44
C LEU A 608 -3.80 21.70 6.83
N SER A 609 -2.78 22.51 7.16
CA SER A 609 -2.95 23.93 7.48
C SER A 609 -3.46 24.75 6.29
N GLU A 610 -3.02 24.43 5.07
CA GLU A 610 -3.53 25.02 3.83
C GLU A 610 -5.02 24.67 3.59
N LEU A 611 -5.39 23.40 3.77
CA LEU A 611 -6.77 22.92 3.62
C LEU A 611 -7.72 23.47 4.69
N GLU A 612 -7.26 23.60 5.94
CA GLU A 612 -8.03 24.23 7.02
C GLU A 612 -8.27 25.72 6.72
N LEU A 613 -7.27 26.42 6.16
CA LEU A 613 -7.42 27.80 5.69
C LEU A 613 -8.36 27.93 4.48
N GLU A 614 -8.34 26.99 3.53
CA GLU A 614 -9.29 26.96 2.40
C GLU A 614 -10.72 26.70 2.87
N LYS A 615 -10.91 25.72 3.77
CA LYS A 615 -12.18 25.43 4.45
C LYS A 615 -12.73 26.67 5.16
N VAL A 616 -11.91 27.42 5.90
CA VAL A 616 -12.33 28.69 6.54
C VAL A 616 -12.74 29.74 5.50
N LYS A 617 -12.00 29.92 4.41
CA LYS A 617 -12.38 30.84 3.31
C LYS A 617 -13.74 30.45 2.71
N LEU A 618 -13.94 29.16 2.42
CA LEU A 618 -15.20 28.64 1.86
C LEU A 618 -16.38 28.80 2.83
N VAL A 619 -16.17 28.58 4.13
CA VAL A 619 -17.19 28.83 5.17
C VAL A 619 -17.57 30.32 5.21
N ASN A 620 -16.59 31.23 5.17
CA ASN A 620 -16.86 32.67 5.16
C ASN A 620 -17.62 33.11 3.89
N THR A 621 -17.22 32.64 2.71
CA THR A 621 -17.97 32.90 1.46
C THR A 621 -19.40 32.32 1.51
N CYS A 622 -19.61 31.20 2.21
CA CYS A 622 -20.95 30.62 2.42
C CYS A 622 -21.79 31.40 3.42
N THR A 623 -21.22 31.95 4.51
CA THR A 623 -21.97 32.80 5.45
C THR A 623 -22.30 34.15 4.83
N GLU A 624 -21.40 34.77 4.08
CA GLU A 624 -21.67 35.99 3.28
C GLU A 624 -22.83 35.78 2.30
N ARG A 625 -22.83 34.66 1.56
CA ARG A 625 -23.94 34.28 0.65
C ARG A 625 -25.24 34.00 1.41
N LEU A 626 -25.18 33.43 2.61
CA LEU A 626 -26.34 33.19 3.46
C LEU A 626 -26.95 34.51 3.97
N HIS A 627 -26.13 35.49 4.34
CA HIS A 627 -26.59 36.83 4.70
C HIS A 627 -27.29 37.51 3.52
N ALA A 628 -26.62 37.59 2.35
CA ALA A 628 -27.23 38.18 1.15
C ALA A 628 -28.54 37.50 0.72
N LEU A 629 -28.66 36.18 0.90
CA LEU A 629 -29.91 35.43 0.64
C LEU A 629 -31.03 35.82 1.62
N ASN A 630 -30.70 36.01 2.91
CA ASN A 630 -31.67 36.45 3.92
C ASN A 630 -32.11 37.90 3.69
N ASP A 631 -31.20 38.79 3.28
CA ASP A 631 -31.50 40.18 2.97
C ASP A 631 -32.43 40.28 1.74
N MET A 632 -32.12 39.59 0.64
CA MET A 632 -33.00 39.50 -0.54
C MET A 632 -34.36 38.87 -0.21
N LYS A 633 -34.41 37.89 0.71
CA LYS A 633 -35.68 37.31 1.17
C LYS A 633 -36.51 38.36 1.90
N LEU A 634 -35.90 39.15 2.77
CA LEU A 634 -36.56 40.20 3.55
C LEU A 634 -37.06 41.34 2.64
N GLU A 635 -36.28 41.76 1.64
CA GLU A 635 -36.71 42.69 0.59
C GLU A 635 -37.90 42.12 -0.21
N LYS A 636 -37.83 40.85 -0.63
CA LYS A 636 -38.93 40.17 -1.34
C LYS A 636 -40.20 40.04 -0.48
N ASP A 637 -40.06 39.85 0.84
CA ASP A 637 -41.18 39.82 1.77
C ASP A 637 -41.75 41.24 2.02
N GLN A 638 -40.93 42.30 2.00
CA GLN A 638 -41.39 43.70 1.99
C GLN A 638 -42.18 44.04 0.72
N LEU A 639 -41.64 43.75 -0.47
CA LEU A 639 -42.30 43.99 -1.76
C LEU A 639 -43.63 43.23 -1.89
N MET A 640 -43.73 42.02 -1.31
CA MET A 640 -45.00 41.29 -1.20
C MET A 640 -46.05 42.05 -0.38
N ASN A 641 -45.66 42.63 0.76
CA ASN A 641 -46.56 43.43 1.60
C ASN A 641 -46.99 44.74 0.90
N GLU A 642 -46.07 45.43 0.21
CA GLU A 642 -46.38 46.62 -0.58
C GLU A 642 -47.33 46.31 -1.74
N LEU A 643 -47.14 45.16 -2.42
CA LEU A 643 -48.05 44.70 -3.47
C LEU A 643 -49.45 44.37 -2.91
N GLN A 644 -49.53 43.72 -1.74
CA GLN A 644 -50.80 43.42 -1.08
C GLN A 644 -51.52 44.69 -0.60
N ALA A 645 -50.78 45.69 -0.10
CA ALA A 645 -51.34 47.01 0.21
C ALA A 645 -51.89 47.69 -1.06
N SER A 646 -51.10 47.73 -2.14
CA SER A 646 -51.50 48.29 -3.43
C SER A 646 -52.74 47.61 -4.03
N GLN A 647 -52.84 46.29 -3.90
CA GLN A 647 -54.04 45.53 -4.31
C GLN A 647 -55.26 45.87 -3.45
N SER A 648 -55.07 46.12 -2.16
CA SER A 648 -56.15 46.50 -1.24
C SER A 648 -56.65 47.93 -1.52
N GLU A 649 -55.75 48.86 -1.82
CA GLU A 649 -56.10 50.21 -2.29
C GLU A 649 -56.86 50.17 -3.63
N LEU A 650 -56.39 49.37 -4.58
CA LEU A 650 -57.07 49.16 -5.87
C LEU A 650 -58.48 48.57 -5.71
N ALA A 651 -58.67 47.64 -4.76
CA ALA A 651 -59.98 47.08 -4.46
C ALA A 651 -60.94 48.17 -3.91
N GLY A 652 -60.50 48.94 -2.91
CA GLY A 652 -61.30 50.06 -2.38
C GLY A 652 -61.59 51.15 -3.42
N LEU A 653 -60.67 51.40 -4.36
CA LEU A 653 -60.88 52.32 -5.48
C LEU A 653 -61.92 51.79 -6.48
N ALA A 654 -61.96 50.46 -6.70
CA ALA A 654 -62.94 49.80 -7.56
C ALA A 654 -64.34 49.77 -6.93
N GLU A 655 -64.44 49.53 -5.62
CA GLU A 655 -65.70 49.65 -4.87
C GLU A 655 -66.25 51.09 -4.95
N GLY A 656 -65.39 52.09 -4.68
CA GLY A 656 -65.75 53.50 -4.81
C GLY A 656 -66.16 53.91 -6.23
N PHE A 657 -65.61 53.26 -7.28
CA PHE A 657 -66.04 53.46 -8.66
C PHE A 657 -67.42 52.86 -8.95
N GLU A 658 -67.71 51.66 -8.45
CA GLU A 658 -69.03 51.03 -8.60
C GLU A 658 -70.11 51.78 -7.81
N ASP A 659 -69.82 52.33 -6.64
CA ASP A 659 -70.76 53.18 -5.91
C ASP A 659 -70.95 54.55 -6.56
N LEU A 660 -69.90 55.15 -7.13
CA LEU A 660 -70.04 56.37 -7.94
C LEU A 660 -70.89 56.12 -9.21
N LYS A 661 -70.70 54.96 -9.85
CA LYS A 661 -71.47 54.50 -11.00
C LYS A 661 -72.94 54.23 -10.63
N ARG A 662 -73.20 53.62 -9.47
CA ARG A 662 -74.55 53.47 -8.88
C ARG A 662 -75.19 54.84 -8.66
N TYR A 663 -74.50 55.77 -7.98
CA TYR A 663 -74.96 57.14 -7.78
C TYR A 663 -75.29 57.85 -9.10
N TYR A 664 -74.46 57.70 -10.15
CA TYR A 664 -74.76 58.26 -11.46
C TYR A 664 -75.97 57.60 -12.14
N GLN A 665 -76.18 56.30 -11.93
CA GLN A 665 -77.35 55.59 -12.45
C GLN A 665 -78.63 56.02 -11.71
N ASP A 666 -78.61 56.07 -10.37
CA ASP A 666 -79.70 56.57 -9.54
C ASP A 666 -80.04 58.04 -9.90
N LYS A 667 -79.02 58.88 -10.10
CA LYS A 667 -79.19 60.27 -10.55
C LYS A 667 -79.72 60.36 -11.98
N MET A 668 -79.34 59.44 -12.87
CA MET A 668 -79.89 59.36 -14.22
C MET A 668 -81.37 58.95 -14.19
N GLU A 669 -81.76 58.01 -13.32
CA GLU A 669 -83.15 57.63 -13.10
C GLU A 669 -83.96 58.78 -12.45
N GLU A 670 -83.39 59.55 -11.51
CA GLU A 670 -84.04 60.75 -10.98
C GLU A 670 -84.23 61.83 -12.05
N MET A 671 -83.21 62.03 -12.91
CA MET A 671 -83.27 62.94 -14.06
C MET A 671 -84.24 62.47 -15.13
N GLU A 672 -84.38 61.16 -15.37
CA GLU A 672 -85.40 60.60 -16.26
C GLU A 672 -86.81 60.72 -15.65
N ASN A 673 -86.97 60.45 -14.35
CA ASN A 673 -88.25 60.62 -13.66
C ASN A 673 -88.71 62.08 -13.62
N THR A 674 -87.79 63.02 -13.41
CA THR A 674 -88.08 64.46 -13.50
C THR A 674 -88.31 64.91 -14.96
N ALA A 675 -87.55 64.40 -15.93
CA ALA A 675 -87.81 64.65 -17.35
C ALA A 675 -89.17 64.08 -17.81
N ASN A 676 -89.58 62.91 -17.33
CA ASN A 676 -90.89 62.32 -17.61
C ASN A 676 -92.02 63.10 -16.92
N ARG A 677 -91.81 63.63 -15.70
CA ARG A 677 -92.69 64.63 -15.06
C ARG A 677 -92.81 65.89 -15.92
N MET A 678 -91.68 66.47 -16.35
CA MET A 678 -91.65 67.64 -17.22
C MET A 678 -92.21 67.35 -18.61
N LYS A 679 -92.19 66.11 -19.09
CA LYS A 679 -92.81 65.66 -20.35
C LYS A 679 -94.32 65.47 -20.23
N MET A 680 -94.82 65.11 -19.04
CA MET A 680 -96.26 65.21 -18.72
C MET A 680 -96.72 66.65 -18.56
N GLN A 681 -95.96 67.50 -17.86
CA GLN A 681 -96.20 68.94 -17.79
C GLN A 681 -96.13 69.57 -19.17
N LEU A 682 -95.14 69.22 -19.99
CA LEU A 682 -95.04 69.64 -21.39
C LEU A 682 -96.24 69.16 -22.19
N LYS A 683 -96.80 67.96 -21.97
CA LYS A 683 -98.03 67.52 -22.65
C LYS A 683 -99.27 68.32 -22.21
N SER A 684 -99.40 68.71 -20.93
CA SER A 684 -100.46 69.62 -20.46
C SER A 684 -100.26 71.01 -21.08
N ALA A 685 -99.10 71.59 -20.84
CA ALA A 685 -98.67 72.87 -21.39
C ALA A 685 -98.64 72.87 -22.92
N GLN A 686 -98.61 71.71 -23.60
CA GLN A 686 -98.73 71.58 -25.07
C GLN A 686 -100.18 71.43 -25.52
N ALA A 687 -101.10 70.91 -24.71
CA ALA A 687 -102.53 71.07 -24.97
C ALA A 687 -102.92 72.55 -24.83
N GLU A 688 -102.40 73.22 -23.80
CA GLU A 688 -102.48 74.68 -23.58
C GLU A 688 -101.71 75.45 -24.69
N LEU A 689 -100.57 74.93 -25.17
CA LEU A 689 -99.82 75.51 -26.29
C LEU A 689 -100.53 75.31 -27.62
N GLU A 690 -101.27 74.22 -27.84
CA GLU A 690 -102.05 74.05 -29.07
C GLU A 690 -103.32 74.92 -29.03
N GLN A 691 -103.91 75.09 -27.84
CA GLN A 691 -104.98 76.06 -27.55
C GLN A 691 -104.51 77.53 -27.70
N THR A 692 -103.21 77.81 -27.56
CA THR A 692 -102.63 79.14 -27.85
C THR A 692 -101.94 79.22 -29.21
N ARG A 693 -101.53 78.13 -29.87
CA ARG A 693 -101.03 78.10 -31.25
C ARG A 693 -102.14 78.25 -32.28
N THR A 694 -103.39 78.02 -31.94
CA THR A 694 -104.52 78.53 -32.74
C THR A 694 -104.60 80.06 -32.71
N ALA A 695 -104.10 80.73 -31.66
CA ALA A 695 -103.98 82.19 -31.56
C ALA A 695 -102.58 82.74 -31.96
N LEU A 696 -101.54 81.89 -31.95
CA LEU A 696 -100.14 82.23 -32.18
C LEU A 696 -99.57 81.59 -33.46
N ARG A 697 -100.42 81.08 -34.37
CA ARG A 697 -100.05 80.78 -35.78
C ARG A 697 -99.84 82.06 -36.61
N THR A 698 -99.43 83.14 -35.95
CA THR A 698 -99.56 84.54 -36.35
C THR A 698 -98.22 85.26 -36.29
N MET A 699 -97.17 84.64 -35.71
CA MET A 699 -95.85 85.24 -35.54
C MET A 699 -94.73 84.18 -35.36
N GLU A 700 -93.98 83.90 -36.44
CA GLU A 700 -92.67 83.23 -36.42
C GLU A 700 -91.55 84.31 -36.36
N GLY A 701 -90.27 84.06 -36.06
CA GLY A 701 -89.52 82.82 -35.79
C GLY A 701 -88.00 83.13 -35.63
N SER A 702 -87.11 82.15 -35.88
CA SER A 702 -85.62 82.20 -35.77
C SER A 702 -85.05 82.28 -34.33
N ASP A 703 -83.78 81.97 -34.02
CA ASP A 703 -82.61 81.49 -34.80
C ASP A 703 -81.82 80.43 -33.99
N GLY A 704 -80.83 79.72 -34.56
CA GLY A 704 -80.15 78.61 -33.87
C GLY A 704 -78.85 78.03 -34.46
N ASN A 705 -78.02 78.81 -35.17
CA ASN A 705 -76.87 78.22 -35.90
C ASN A 705 -75.49 78.26 -35.18
N ALA A 706 -75.30 79.10 -34.15
CA ALA A 706 -73.98 79.32 -33.54
C ALA A 706 -73.42 78.15 -32.70
N VAL A 707 -74.27 77.46 -31.94
CA VAL A 707 -73.86 76.46 -30.92
C VAL A 707 -73.14 75.24 -31.54
N LYS A 708 -73.49 74.86 -32.77
CA LYS A 708 -72.92 73.69 -33.46
C LYS A 708 -71.40 73.79 -33.70
N VAL A 709 -70.87 75.00 -33.93
CA VAL A 709 -69.45 75.19 -34.28
C VAL A 709 -68.54 74.96 -33.06
N ALA A 710 -68.93 75.50 -31.89
CA ALA A 710 -68.15 75.37 -30.65
C ALA A 710 -67.99 73.90 -30.21
N VAL A 711 -69.06 73.09 -30.32
CA VAL A 711 -69.03 71.66 -29.99
C VAL A 711 -68.10 70.86 -30.91
N GLY A 712 -67.99 71.26 -32.18
CA GLY A 712 -67.06 70.65 -33.13
C GLY A 712 -65.59 70.86 -32.73
N MET A 713 -65.21 72.09 -32.39
CA MET A 713 -63.85 72.44 -31.98
C MET A 713 -63.45 71.72 -30.68
N GLN A 714 -64.34 71.66 -29.68
CA GLN A 714 -64.05 71.02 -28.40
C GLN A 714 -63.71 69.53 -28.55
N LYS A 715 -64.43 68.80 -29.41
CA LYS A 715 -64.13 67.37 -29.68
C LYS A 715 -62.74 67.16 -30.29
N GLN A 716 -62.31 68.07 -31.18
CA GLN A 716 -61.01 67.98 -31.83
C GLN A 716 -59.85 68.24 -30.86
N ILE A 717 -60.04 69.15 -29.90
CA ILE A 717 -59.07 69.44 -28.83
C ILE A 717 -58.88 68.22 -27.91
N THR A 718 -59.98 67.57 -27.47
CA THR A 718 -59.90 66.38 -26.62
C THR A 718 -59.19 65.22 -27.33
N ALA A 719 -59.49 64.98 -28.61
CA ALA A 719 -58.83 63.95 -29.40
C ALA A 719 -57.31 64.21 -29.56
N LYS A 720 -56.90 65.48 -29.70
CA LYS A 720 -55.48 65.85 -29.75
C LYS A 720 -54.75 65.74 -28.41
N ARG A 721 -55.42 65.97 -27.28
CA ARG A 721 -54.87 65.67 -25.94
C ARG A 721 -54.57 64.19 -25.77
N GLY A 722 -55.53 63.31 -26.07
CA GLY A 722 -55.32 61.85 -25.98
C GLY A 722 -54.13 61.34 -26.82
N GLN A 723 -53.88 61.95 -27.98
CA GLN A 723 -52.69 61.65 -28.80
C GLN A 723 -51.38 62.12 -28.13
N ILE A 724 -51.37 63.29 -27.48
CA ILE A 724 -50.21 63.81 -26.74
C ILE A 724 -49.90 62.93 -25.52
N ASP A 725 -50.91 62.53 -24.77
CA ASP A 725 -50.71 61.74 -23.55
C ASP A 725 -50.27 60.30 -23.86
N ALA A 726 -50.79 59.69 -24.94
CA ALA A 726 -50.28 58.40 -25.43
C ALA A 726 -48.81 58.48 -25.89
N LEU A 727 -48.41 59.57 -26.56
CA LEU A 727 -47.02 59.81 -26.96
C LEU A 727 -46.10 60.01 -25.73
N ARG A 728 -46.57 60.72 -24.70
CA ARG A 728 -45.84 60.89 -23.43
C ARG A 728 -45.58 59.57 -22.72
N SER A 729 -46.59 58.70 -22.61
CA SER A 729 -46.41 57.36 -22.04
C SER A 729 -45.45 56.51 -22.86
N LYS A 730 -45.45 56.65 -24.20
CA LYS A 730 -44.49 55.94 -25.06
C LYS A 730 -43.06 56.47 -24.92
N ILE A 731 -42.87 57.78 -24.71
CA ILE A 731 -41.56 58.38 -24.39
C ILE A 731 -41.05 57.83 -23.05
N LYS A 732 -41.85 57.88 -21.98
CA LYS A 732 -41.46 57.36 -20.65
C LYS A 732 -41.04 55.88 -20.69
N PHE A 733 -41.79 55.05 -21.41
CA PHE A 733 -41.41 53.64 -21.62
C PHE A 733 -40.07 53.47 -22.36
N LEU A 734 -39.76 54.34 -23.33
CA LEU A 734 -38.49 54.30 -24.06
C LEU A 734 -37.32 54.82 -23.20
N GLU A 735 -37.56 55.79 -22.31
CA GLU A 735 -36.60 56.26 -21.31
C GLU A 735 -36.29 55.17 -20.26
N GLU A 736 -37.32 54.47 -19.77
CA GLU A 736 -37.19 53.31 -18.87
C GLU A 736 -36.46 52.14 -19.54
N ALA A 737 -36.79 51.82 -20.80
CA ALA A 737 -36.08 50.81 -21.57
C ALA A 737 -34.61 51.19 -21.83
N MET A 738 -34.33 52.45 -22.17
CA MET A 738 -32.97 52.94 -22.41
C MET A 738 -32.12 52.94 -21.14
N THR A 739 -32.69 53.35 -20.00
CA THR A 739 -31.98 53.33 -18.71
C THR A 739 -31.73 51.92 -18.20
N ASN A 740 -32.64 50.97 -18.42
CA ASN A 740 -32.40 49.56 -18.09
C ASN A 740 -31.33 48.92 -19.01
N ALA A 741 -31.39 49.16 -20.33
CA ALA A 741 -30.33 48.71 -21.25
C ALA A 741 -28.96 49.33 -20.93
N ALA A 742 -28.91 50.55 -20.39
CA ALA A 742 -27.68 51.17 -19.92
C ALA A 742 -27.10 50.49 -18.67
N LYS A 743 -27.94 50.03 -17.73
CA LYS A 743 -27.53 49.23 -16.56
C LYS A 743 -26.99 47.86 -17.00
N GLU A 744 -27.69 47.17 -17.89
CA GLU A 744 -27.28 45.87 -18.43
C GLU A 744 -25.92 45.96 -19.14
N LYS A 745 -25.71 47.01 -19.96
CA LYS A 745 -24.42 47.34 -20.58
C LYS A 745 -23.31 47.75 -19.59
N HIS A 746 -23.66 48.09 -18.34
CA HIS A 746 -22.68 48.29 -17.27
C HIS A 746 -22.25 46.95 -16.69
N TYR A 747 -23.23 46.16 -16.22
CA TYR A 747 -23.03 44.83 -15.65
C TYR A 747 -22.24 43.90 -16.58
N LEU A 748 -22.61 43.81 -17.87
CA LEU A 748 -21.90 43.00 -18.85
C LEU A 748 -20.46 43.45 -19.10
N ARG A 749 -20.12 44.72 -18.85
CA ARG A 749 -18.74 45.23 -18.95
C ARG A 749 -17.91 44.85 -17.72
N GLU A 750 -18.50 44.94 -16.54
CA GLU A 750 -17.88 44.54 -15.28
C GLU A 750 -17.60 43.03 -15.29
N GLU A 751 -18.57 42.22 -15.70
CA GLU A 751 -18.41 40.76 -15.79
C GLU A 751 -17.37 40.36 -16.84
N ASN A 752 -17.38 40.99 -18.02
CA ASN A 752 -16.34 40.78 -19.03
C ASN A 752 -14.94 41.24 -18.54
N SER A 753 -14.87 42.22 -17.64
CA SER A 753 -13.60 42.64 -17.02
C SER A 753 -13.10 41.60 -16.01
N LYS A 754 -13.98 41.02 -15.18
CA LYS A 754 -13.64 39.91 -14.26
C LYS A 754 -13.13 38.70 -15.03
N LEU A 755 -13.89 38.25 -16.03
CA LEU A 755 -13.52 37.10 -16.88
C LEU A 755 -12.19 37.33 -17.61
N SER A 756 -11.92 38.56 -18.07
CA SER A 756 -10.62 38.92 -18.66
C SER A 756 -9.48 38.84 -17.66
N GLN A 757 -9.71 39.21 -16.39
CA GLN A 757 -8.73 39.11 -15.31
C GLN A 757 -8.48 37.65 -14.88
N GLU A 758 -9.53 36.84 -14.77
CA GLU A 758 -9.43 35.40 -14.50
C GLU A 758 -8.69 34.66 -15.62
N LEU A 759 -9.01 34.95 -16.88
CA LEU A 759 -8.27 34.41 -18.03
C LEU A 759 -6.79 34.84 -18.03
N SER A 760 -6.49 36.08 -17.63
CA SER A 760 -5.10 36.55 -17.49
C SER A 760 -4.36 35.84 -16.35
N TYR A 761 -5.04 35.53 -15.25
CA TYR A 761 -4.46 34.77 -14.13
C TYR A 761 -4.18 33.32 -14.56
N ILE A 762 -5.17 32.64 -15.16
CA ILE A 762 -5.06 31.27 -15.68
C ILE A 762 -3.96 31.18 -16.75
N ALA A 763 -3.81 32.20 -17.61
CA ALA A 763 -2.72 32.25 -18.59
C ALA A 763 -1.33 32.33 -17.92
N ALA A 764 -1.17 33.14 -16.87
CA ALA A 764 0.08 33.24 -16.13
C ALA A 764 0.43 31.94 -15.37
N GLU A 765 -0.57 31.30 -14.76
CA GLU A 765 -0.43 30.01 -14.07
C GLU A 765 -0.03 28.89 -15.05
N ASN A 766 -0.66 28.83 -16.23
CA ASN A 766 -0.27 27.90 -17.29
C ASN A 766 1.17 28.11 -17.79
N ILE A 767 1.64 29.37 -17.88
CA ILE A 767 3.04 29.68 -18.23
C ILE A 767 4.00 29.18 -17.13
N LYS A 768 3.65 29.36 -15.85
CA LYS A 768 4.42 28.84 -14.70
C LYS A 768 4.52 27.31 -14.74
N ILE A 769 3.39 26.62 -14.89
CA ILE A 769 3.29 25.15 -14.98
C ILE A 769 4.10 24.63 -16.19
N ALA A 770 4.03 25.29 -17.34
CA ALA A 770 4.83 24.92 -18.52
C ALA A 770 6.34 25.03 -18.27
N GLY A 771 6.79 26.04 -17.51
CA GLY A 771 8.19 26.19 -17.08
C GLY A 771 8.63 25.09 -16.12
N GLU A 772 7.80 24.79 -15.11
CA GLU A 772 8.04 23.70 -14.15
C GLU A 772 8.11 22.33 -14.84
N LEU A 773 7.25 22.09 -15.83
CA LEU A 773 7.23 20.86 -16.63
C LEU A 773 8.50 20.72 -17.50
N GLU A 774 9.02 21.80 -18.10
CA GLU A 774 10.28 21.74 -18.85
C GLU A 774 11.50 21.52 -17.92
N ILE A 775 11.49 22.07 -16.71
CA ILE A 775 12.50 21.77 -15.69
C ILE A 775 12.47 20.27 -15.33
N LEU A 776 11.30 19.71 -15.03
CA LEU A 776 11.14 18.27 -14.78
C LEU A 776 11.58 17.40 -15.96
N ARG A 777 11.27 17.80 -17.20
CA ARG A 777 11.72 17.14 -18.44
C ARG A 777 13.25 17.14 -18.57
N SER A 778 13.91 18.23 -18.19
CA SER A 778 15.38 18.31 -18.16
C SER A 778 16.01 17.39 -17.11
N GLN A 779 15.35 17.23 -15.95
CA GLN A 779 15.79 16.34 -14.88
C GLN A 779 15.63 14.86 -15.28
N ASP A 780 14.47 14.49 -15.85
CA ASP A 780 14.20 13.17 -16.42
C ASP A 780 15.27 12.77 -17.46
N LYS A 781 15.61 13.68 -18.37
CA LYS A 781 16.68 13.47 -19.35
C LYS A 781 18.05 13.23 -18.67
N CYS A 782 18.40 14.04 -17.68
CA CYS A 782 19.65 13.89 -16.92
C CYS A 782 19.73 12.54 -16.19
N LEU A 783 18.62 12.10 -15.59
CA LEU A 783 18.51 10.80 -14.92
C LEU A 783 18.63 9.65 -15.93
N LYS A 784 17.98 9.72 -17.10
CA LYS A 784 18.13 8.72 -18.18
C LYS A 784 19.56 8.64 -18.72
N GLU A 785 20.23 9.78 -18.89
CA GLU A 785 21.66 9.81 -19.23
C GLU A 785 22.56 9.23 -18.13
N LYS A 786 22.17 9.34 -16.85
CA LYS A 786 22.89 8.72 -15.73
C LYS A 786 22.67 7.20 -15.68
N ILE A 787 21.43 6.74 -15.88
CA ILE A 787 21.06 5.32 -15.95
C ILE A 787 21.85 4.65 -17.08
N SER A 788 21.83 5.20 -18.30
CA SER A 788 22.58 4.64 -19.45
C SER A 788 24.09 4.54 -19.21
N LYS A 789 24.69 5.48 -18.46
CA LYS A 789 26.10 5.41 -18.04
C LYS A 789 26.35 4.30 -17.00
N MET A 790 25.38 4.04 -16.12
CA MET A 790 25.47 2.95 -15.13
C MET A 790 25.22 1.58 -15.75
N GLU A 791 24.29 1.46 -16.71
CA GLU A 791 24.09 0.26 -17.55
C GLU A 791 25.38 -0.09 -18.31
N THR A 792 25.96 0.88 -19.02
CA THR A 792 27.23 0.69 -19.76
C THR A 792 28.39 0.28 -18.83
N ALA A 793 28.39 0.75 -17.58
CA ALA A 793 29.39 0.34 -16.59
C ALA A 793 29.13 -1.09 -16.07
N LEU A 794 27.87 -1.47 -15.87
CA LEU A 794 27.46 -2.81 -15.43
C LEU A 794 27.75 -3.88 -16.49
N ASP A 795 27.49 -3.58 -17.77
CA ASP A 795 27.85 -4.45 -18.90
C ASP A 795 29.36 -4.69 -18.94
N LYS A 796 30.15 -3.63 -18.73
CA LYS A 796 31.61 -3.72 -18.69
C LYS A 796 32.12 -4.56 -17.51
N VAL A 797 31.54 -4.41 -16.32
CA VAL A 797 31.86 -5.25 -15.17
C VAL A 797 31.45 -6.71 -15.41
N SER A 798 30.31 -6.94 -16.06
CA SER A 798 29.84 -8.29 -16.44
C SER A 798 30.79 -8.96 -17.44
N MET A 799 31.32 -8.22 -18.42
CA MET A 799 32.37 -8.71 -19.31
C MET A 799 33.65 -9.07 -18.55
N GLN A 800 34.12 -8.21 -17.63
CA GLN A 800 35.33 -8.49 -16.83
C GLN A 800 35.13 -9.69 -15.89
N PHE A 801 33.92 -9.87 -15.34
CA PHE A 801 33.59 -11.05 -14.54
C PHE A 801 33.65 -12.34 -15.37
N ALA A 802 33.09 -12.33 -16.58
CA ALA A 802 33.17 -13.47 -17.51
C ALA A 802 34.61 -13.78 -17.96
N GLU A 803 35.43 -12.75 -18.17
CA GLU A 803 36.86 -12.89 -18.47
C GLU A 803 37.63 -13.53 -17.30
N CYS A 804 37.42 -13.04 -16.06
CA CYS A 804 37.98 -13.64 -14.86
C CYS A 804 37.53 -15.10 -14.65
N GLN A 805 36.25 -15.41 -14.88
CA GLN A 805 35.73 -16.77 -14.77
C GLN A 805 36.34 -17.72 -15.81
N CYS A 806 36.61 -17.23 -17.03
CA CYS A 806 37.32 -17.99 -18.06
C CYS A 806 38.78 -18.27 -17.65
N ILE A 807 39.49 -17.28 -17.08
CA ILE A 807 40.86 -17.44 -16.56
C ILE A 807 40.90 -18.50 -15.44
N ILE A 808 39.94 -18.47 -14.51
CA ILE A 808 39.83 -19.47 -13.44
C ILE A 808 39.64 -20.87 -14.02
N GLN A 809 38.70 -21.05 -14.96
CA GLN A 809 38.49 -22.35 -15.62
C GLN A 809 39.74 -22.87 -16.35
N CYS A 810 40.53 -21.98 -16.97
CA CYS A 810 41.82 -22.37 -17.56
C CYS A 810 42.82 -22.85 -16.50
N GLN A 811 42.94 -22.13 -15.38
CA GLN A 811 43.83 -22.50 -14.26
C GLN A 811 43.41 -23.82 -13.60
N GLU A 812 42.10 -24.06 -13.44
CA GLU A 812 41.56 -25.34 -12.94
C GLU A 812 41.88 -26.51 -13.88
N GLN A 813 41.74 -26.32 -15.20
CA GLN A 813 42.11 -27.32 -16.21
C GLN A 813 43.62 -27.60 -16.21
N GLU A 814 44.47 -26.58 -16.10
CA GLU A 814 45.91 -26.77 -15.97
C GLU A 814 46.29 -27.49 -14.66
N ALA A 815 45.71 -27.11 -13.52
CA ALA A 815 45.92 -27.79 -12.24
C ALA A 815 45.48 -29.26 -12.29
N MET A 816 44.34 -29.57 -12.93
CA MET A 816 43.90 -30.95 -13.16
C MET A 816 44.88 -31.70 -14.08
N ARG A 817 45.41 -31.05 -15.12
CA ARG A 817 46.39 -31.62 -16.04
C ARG A 817 47.72 -31.93 -15.34
N PHE A 818 48.22 -31.04 -14.49
CA PHE A 818 49.41 -31.28 -13.67
C PHE A 818 49.19 -32.41 -12.65
N ARG A 819 48.01 -32.50 -12.02
CA ARG A 819 47.65 -33.64 -11.15
C ARG A 819 47.61 -34.97 -11.89
N LEU A 820 47.06 -35.00 -13.10
CA LEU A 820 47.04 -36.19 -13.96
C LEU A 820 48.46 -36.58 -14.40
N GLN A 821 49.30 -35.61 -14.79
CA GLN A 821 50.70 -35.84 -15.14
C GLN A 821 51.48 -36.43 -13.96
N HIS A 822 51.40 -35.83 -12.78
CA HIS A 822 52.02 -36.37 -11.55
C HIS A 822 51.51 -37.78 -11.20
N THR A 823 50.24 -38.09 -11.49
CA THR A 823 49.66 -39.42 -11.25
C THR A 823 50.11 -40.47 -12.28
N LEU A 824 50.63 -40.03 -13.43
CA LEU A 824 51.30 -40.88 -14.43
C LEU A 824 52.79 -41.03 -14.13
N ASP A 825 53.48 -39.97 -13.72
CA ASP A 825 54.93 -39.98 -13.41
C ASP A 825 55.28 -40.75 -12.12
N VAL A 826 54.27 -41.07 -11.30
CA VAL A 826 54.37 -41.88 -10.05
C VAL A 826 54.00 -43.36 -10.29
N LYS A 827 53.74 -43.78 -11.54
CA LYS A 827 53.36 -45.17 -11.91
C LYS A 827 54.41 -45.89 -12.76
#